data_AF-A0A3C1QQ32-F1
#
_entry.id   AF-A0A3C1QQ32-F1
#
_cell.length_a   1.000
_cell.length_b   1.000
_cell.length_c   1.000
_cell.angle_alpha   90.00
_cell.angle_beta   90.00
_cell.angle_gamma   90.00
#
_symmetry.space_group_name_H-M   'P 1'
#
loop_
_entity.id
_entity.type
_entity.pdbx_description
1 polymer ?
#
loop_
_entity_poly.entity_id
_entity_poly.type
_entity_poly.pdbx_seq_one_letter_code
_entity_poly.pdbx_strand_id
1 'polypeptide(L)'
;MVDGEWRENAGSSGRIRIKGNQHVVAMSFDLAPLAGRRVKRAELVCHADAETLSGVTISTIAVPWDESTSNGLTAGIDGVDGWGYDGARFPAVCGGNAFTLVHAPSSVLEDGRYRWEVPGDMVHAMAIGAAYGLAIHEHDADYGRNPTIFSREQSGKAPLLVVEIDPTDEPEPTVATVLKVEPIDPFEGRLSLRAPEQGFAYEVLIDDHPLGRHELPWVEPGRVQTIRLRDLPERLRQPGPRRITVTTLDRIGRRVSTSAQVDAIVAASSVDFPDVPAMPEAVTPLPDLAVIPLGDKYDRSGVAVGDLPPEHRTHNRLFDGRTIRLTAAAGEVVGFQTLLRGQGDVTVDVAWDSRSWRIDRFLAVHVPTDEREIPDPLIPLPREIALSRETDRSIVVDLFVPFDAPSGSHAGRLTVSDGRVVPIELTVLPVRLPRQASFLCEMNGYGLPDHVDDYYALQQIAYDHRVHCNLLHYSHGTAAPGARKSNLDMRLASGRRMDNRRYDAIEPGAKQGWWEDFAEAFGPYLDGSCFRDGHRGPIAAPGFYLTFHESWPLNCRAYFNGDPDAYRAFVDTPEYAATYVDILADFTRLAEQRGWSEAGFQVYFNNKGSLDDPAKAPWILDEPAAFWDYRALQFYGELTDRGTRSASSVAIDYRIDISRPEFCRGQLSGRGDLWVVSSSAFRDYRRLVTDRMERDGLKVWVYGTSNPVDESNRQIQAWALDAWCGGASGLVPWQTIDRTGQAMTQADQLGLFIFDRDSEGRTVIRHSLRLKAYREAQQLIEYLILVRERHDWPPSRMRAFVAQYLPLSGEVRKVDEADAGTAAYDDASLRGIDELRQACIELLR
;
A
#
# COMPACT_ATOMS: atom_id res chain seq x y z
N MET A 1 -17.93 8.02 -4.84
CA MET A 1 -18.41 9.23 -5.57
C MET A 1 -19.54 8.79 -6.49
N VAL A 2 -20.46 9.67 -6.91
CA VAL A 2 -21.52 9.26 -7.84
C VAL A 2 -20.93 9.20 -9.25
N ASP A 3 -20.94 8.04 -9.90
CA ASP A 3 -20.25 7.77 -11.17
C ASP A 3 -20.56 8.78 -12.30
N GLY A 4 -21.71 9.46 -12.25
CA GLY A 4 -22.09 10.49 -13.22
C GLY A 4 -21.29 11.79 -13.11
N GLU A 5 -20.81 12.16 -11.92
CA GLU A 5 -20.18 13.47 -11.66
C GLU A 5 -18.86 13.64 -12.43
N TRP A 6 -18.12 12.55 -12.64
CA TRP A 6 -16.87 12.57 -13.41
C TRP A 6 -17.03 13.01 -14.87
N ARG A 7 -18.24 12.91 -15.43
CA ARG A 7 -18.54 13.26 -16.83
C ARG A 7 -19.13 14.66 -16.98
N GLU A 8 -19.32 15.39 -15.88
CA GLU A 8 -19.86 16.75 -15.95
C GLU A 8 -18.84 17.72 -16.56
N ASN A 9 -19.31 18.58 -17.46
CA ASN A 9 -18.61 19.74 -17.99
C ASN A 9 -19.46 20.98 -17.71
N ALA A 10 -18.87 22.02 -17.13
CA ALA A 10 -19.56 23.27 -16.81
C ALA A 10 -19.15 24.46 -17.70
N GLY A 11 -18.38 24.23 -18.77
CA GLY A 11 -17.76 25.30 -19.58
C GLY A 11 -18.75 26.23 -20.29
N SER A 12 -19.99 25.78 -20.52
CA SER A 12 -21.08 26.59 -21.08
C SER A 12 -22.12 27.06 -20.05
N SER A 13 -21.90 26.75 -18.76
CA SER A 13 -22.84 27.10 -17.70
C SER A 13 -22.55 28.49 -17.14
N GLY A 14 -23.59 29.30 -16.89
CA GLY A 14 -23.49 30.58 -16.17
C GLY A 14 -23.12 30.44 -14.69
N ARG A 15 -23.21 29.22 -14.13
CA ARG A 15 -23.00 28.88 -12.73
C ARG A 15 -22.09 27.66 -12.62
N ILE A 16 -21.09 27.73 -11.77
CA ILE A 16 -20.13 26.64 -11.56
C ILE A 16 -20.12 26.27 -10.09
N ARG A 17 -20.28 24.98 -9.80
CA ARG A 17 -20.25 24.44 -8.45
C ARG A 17 -18.80 24.11 -8.04
N ILE A 18 -18.41 24.49 -6.83
CA ILE A 18 -17.11 24.13 -6.22
C ILE A 18 -17.41 23.35 -4.95
N LYS A 19 -17.59 22.02 -5.02
CA LYS A 19 -18.21 21.22 -3.95
C LYS A 19 -17.32 20.07 -3.51
N GLY A 20 -16.63 20.25 -2.38
CA GLY A 20 -15.70 19.26 -1.83
C GLY A 20 -14.91 18.52 -2.91
N ASN A 21 -14.83 17.19 -2.81
CA ASN A 21 -14.17 16.34 -3.81
C ASN A 21 -15.03 16.04 -5.05
N GLN A 22 -16.30 16.46 -5.10
CA GLN A 22 -17.19 16.14 -6.21
C GLN A 22 -16.89 17.04 -7.40
N HIS A 23 -16.81 18.36 -7.18
CA HIS A 23 -16.61 19.34 -8.24
C HIS A 23 -15.39 20.24 -7.97
N VAL A 24 -14.32 19.98 -8.72
CA VAL A 24 -13.11 20.82 -8.79
C VAL A 24 -13.19 21.68 -10.04
N VAL A 25 -13.00 22.99 -9.90
CA VAL A 25 -13.20 23.95 -11.00
C VAL A 25 -11.87 24.29 -11.66
N ALA A 26 -11.78 24.03 -12.96
CA ALA A 26 -10.68 24.51 -13.80
C ALA A 26 -11.01 25.89 -14.39
N MET A 27 -10.04 26.81 -14.39
CA MET A 27 -10.14 28.14 -14.99
C MET A 27 -8.85 28.52 -15.73
N SER A 28 -9.00 29.19 -16.87
CA SER A 28 -7.89 29.79 -17.61
C SER A 28 -8.13 31.29 -17.82
N PHE A 29 -7.06 32.04 -18.06
CA PHE A 29 -7.08 33.49 -18.20
C PHE A 29 -6.22 33.92 -19.40
N ASP A 30 -6.58 35.02 -20.05
CA ASP A 30 -5.68 35.68 -21.01
C ASP A 30 -4.57 36.42 -20.25
N LEU A 31 -3.35 35.91 -20.35
CA LEU A 31 -2.17 36.43 -19.66
C LEU A 31 -1.22 37.19 -20.59
N ALA A 32 -1.61 37.45 -21.85
CA ALA A 32 -0.80 38.23 -22.77
C ALA A 32 -0.33 39.60 -22.21
N PRO A 33 -1.12 40.33 -21.39
CA PRO A 33 -0.68 41.59 -20.79
C PRO A 33 0.48 41.47 -19.78
N LEU A 34 0.79 40.26 -19.30
CA LEU A 34 1.88 39.99 -18.34
C LEU A 34 3.20 39.61 -19.01
N ALA A 35 3.23 39.51 -20.34
CA ALA A 35 4.44 39.11 -21.07
C ALA A 35 5.65 39.97 -20.69
N GLY A 36 6.74 39.33 -20.25
CA GLY A 36 7.97 40.02 -19.86
C GLY A 36 7.92 40.75 -18.50
N ARG A 37 6.88 40.54 -17.68
CA ARG A 37 6.68 41.27 -16.42
C ARG A 37 6.60 40.32 -15.22
N ARG A 38 7.09 40.77 -14.08
CA ARG A 38 6.98 40.05 -12.80
C ARG A 38 5.68 40.42 -12.08
N VAL A 39 5.17 39.49 -11.29
CA VAL A 39 3.98 39.61 -10.46
C VAL A 39 4.40 39.81 -9.01
N LYS A 40 3.98 40.94 -8.43
CA LYS A 40 4.16 41.25 -7.01
C LYS A 40 3.06 40.61 -6.16
N ARG A 41 1.81 40.71 -6.62
CA ARG A 41 0.63 40.18 -5.92
C ARG A 41 -0.43 39.81 -6.95
N ALA A 42 -1.19 38.75 -6.69
CA ALA A 42 -2.38 38.44 -7.46
C ALA A 42 -3.54 38.00 -6.56
N GLU A 43 -4.76 38.26 -7.02
CA GLU A 43 -6.00 37.91 -6.36
C GLU A 43 -7.01 37.38 -7.39
N LEU A 44 -7.63 36.25 -7.10
CA LEU A 44 -8.76 35.73 -7.86
C LEU A 44 -10.06 36.26 -7.24
N VAL A 45 -10.85 36.95 -8.06
CA VAL A 45 -12.13 37.56 -7.66
C VAL A 45 -13.27 36.85 -8.38
N CYS A 46 -14.14 36.18 -7.61
CA CYS A 46 -15.29 35.43 -8.12
C CYS A 46 -16.59 35.93 -7.51
N HIS A 47 -17.64 36.13 -8.32
CA HIS A 47 -18.95 36.47 -7.79
C HIS A 47 -19.59 35.25 -7.12
N ALA A 48 -20.00 35.40 -5.84
CA ALA A 48 -20.74 34.38 -5.12
C ALA A 48 -22.18 34.25 -5.67
N ASP A 49 -22.75 33.04 -5.62
CA ASP A 49 -24.16 32.78 -5.95
C ASP A 49 -24.90 32.11 -4.80
N ALA A 50 -24.64 30.81 -4.57
CA ALA A 50 -25.35 30.01 -3.57
C ALA A 50 -24.34 29.33 -2.62
N GLU A 51 -24.73 29.20 -1.35
CA GLU A 51 -23.93 28.69 -0.22
C GLU A 51 -22.59 29.42 0.01
N THR A 52 -22.10 29.38 1.25
CA THR A 52 -20.84 30.04 1.60
C THR A 52 -19.66 29.09 1.43
N LEU A 53 -18.55 29.59 0.89
CA LEU A 53 -17.25 28.91 0.87
C LEU A 53 -16.40 29.45 2.02
N SER A 54 -15.98 28.60 2.97
CA SER A 54 -15.09 29.00 4.07
C SER A 54 -13.65 29.24 3.62
N GLY A 55 -13.21 28.49 2.61
CA GLY A 55 -11.90 28.60 1.98
C GLY A 55 -11.78 27.63 0.81
N VAL A 56 -10.71 27.80 0.04
CA VAL A 56 -10.42 26.97 -1.12
C VAL A 56 -8.94 26.62 -1.18
N THR A 57 -8.62 25.48 -1.79
CA THR A 57 -7.30 25.22 -2.33
C THR A 57 -7.28 25.66 -3.78
N ILE A 58 -6.30 26.49 -4.13
CA ILE A 58 -5.98 26.90 -5.49
C ILE A 58 -4.69 26.19 -5.88
N SER A 59 -4.66 25.61 -7.08
CA SER A 59 -3.45 25.01 -7.64
C SER A 59 -3.32 25.27 -9.12
N THR A 60 -2.11 25.20 -9.67
CA THR A 60 -1.94 25.22 -11.12
C THR A 60 -2.40 23.90 -11.74
N ILE A 61 -2.70 23.88 -13.05
CA ILE A 61 -3.00 22.66 -13.82
C ILE A 61 -1.77 22.27 -14.66
N ALA A 62 -1.32 21.02 -14.58
CA ALA A 62 -0.10 20.56 -15.27
C ALA A 62 -0.31 20.14 -16.74
N VAL A 63 -1.54 20.01 -17.20
CA VAL A 63 -1.87 19.48 -18.53
C VAL A 63 -2.75 20.47 -19.30
N PRO A 64 -2.48 20.72 -20.59
CA PRO A 64 -3.36 21.56 -21.41
C PRO A 64 -4.74 20.93 -21.50
N TRP A 65 -5.78 21.76 -21.55
CA TRP A 65 -7.17 21.29 -21.58
C TRP A 65 -8.06 22.21 -22.43
N ASP A 66 -9.16 21.65 -22.93
CA ASP A 66 -10.19 22.36 -23.66
C ASP A 66 -11.44 22.54 -22.80
N GLU A 67 -11.86 23.78 -22.61
CA GLU A 67 -12.99 24.12 -21.74
C GLU A 67 -14.32 23.52 -22.19
N SER A 68 -14.51 23.31 -23.50
CA SER A 68 -15.79 22.87 -24.06
C SER A 68 -15.95 21.35 -24.07
N THR A 69 -14.85 20.62 -23.97
CA THR A 69 -14.82 19.16 -24.15
C THR A 69 -14.20 18.39 -22.98
N SER A 70 -13.52 19.06 -22.04
CA SER A 70 -12.95 18.41 -20.85
C SER A 70 -13.99 18.00 -19.80
N ASN A 71 -13.65 17.00 -19.01
CA ASN A 71 -14.35 16.63 -17.78
C ASN A 71 -13.36 15.94 -16.83
N GLY A 72 -13.82 15.33 -15.73
CA GLY A 72 -12.92 14.69 -14.78
C GLY A 72 -12.11 13.49 -15.34
N LEU A 73 -12.52 12.92 -16.48
CA LEU A 73 -11.89 11.76 -17.12
C LEU A 73 -10.97 12.13 -18.30
N THR A 74 -11.14 13.29 -18.92
CA THR A 74 -10.35 13.71 -20.09
C THR A 74 -10.12 15.21 -20.13
N ALA A 75 -8.94 15.62 -20.58
CA ALA A 75 -8.58 17.02 -20.85
C ALA A 75 -9.26 17.58 -22.11
N GLY A 76 -9.92 16.76 -22.93
CA GLY A 76 -10.63 17.20 -24.14
C GLY A 76 -9.72 17.63 -25.30
N ILE A 77 -8.44 17.25 -25.28
CA ILE A 77 -7.47 17.59 -26.34
C ILE A 77 -7.11 16.33 -27.14
N ASP A 78 -7.23 16.41 -28.46
CA ASP A 78 -6.81 15.34 -29.38
C ASP A 78 -5.31 15.01 -29.20
N GLY A 79 -5.01 13.73 -28.99
CA GLY A 79 -3.64 13.25 -28.78
C GLY A 79 -3.11 13.37 -27.34
N VAL A 80 -3.95 13.82 -26.39
CA VAL A 80 -3.67 13.76 -24.95
C VAL A 80 -4.55 12.68 -24.31
N ASP A 81 -3.92 11.62 -23.81
CA ASP A 81 -4.64 10.55 -23.12
C ASP A 81 -5.07 11.02 -21.72
N GLY A 82 -6.35 10.78 -21.37
CA GLY A 82 -6.93 11.19 -20.09
C GLY A 82 -6.61 12.65 -19.75
N TRP A 83 -5.96 12.85 -18.60
CA TRP A 83 -5.33 14.10 -18.19
C TRP A 83 -3.80 14.01 -18.22
N GLY A 84 -3.22 13.76 -19.41
CA GLY A 84 -1.77 13.81 -19.68
C GLY A 84 -1.10 12.45 -19.87
N TYR A 85 -1.75 11.39 -19.38
CA TYR A 85 -1.33 10.00 -19.57
C TYR A 85 -2.54 9.06 -19.42
N ASP A 86 -2.40 7.82 -19.89
CA ASP A 86 -3.47 6.83 -19.87
C ASP A 86 -4.02 6.59 -18.45
N GLY A 87 -5.36 6.60 -18.32
CA GLY A 87 -6.07 6.47 -17.06
C GLY A 87 -6.01 7.69 -16.11
N ALA A 88 -5.24 8.75 -16.41
CA ALA A 88 -5.15 9.93 -15.56
C ALA A 88 -6.49 10.66 -15.44
N ARG A 89 -6.95 10.90 -14.21
CA ARG A 89 -8.11 11.76 -13.89
C ARG A 89 -7.66 13.15 -13.46
N PHE A 90 -8.55 14.14 -13.56
CA PHE A 90 -8.22 15.54 -13.31
C PHE A 90 -7.46 15.82 -11.98
N PRO A 91 -7.83 15.23 -10.83
CA PRO A 91 -7.11 15.47 -9.57
C PRO A 91 -5.66 14.99 -9.57
N ALA A 92 -5.26 14.08 -10.47
CA ALA A 92 -3.88 13.62 -10.58
C ALA A 92 -2.91 14.67 -11.16
N VAL A 93 -3.45 15.75 -11.76
CA VAL A 93 -2.65 16.82 -12.40
C VAL A 93 -2.95 18.22 -11.86
N CYS A 94 -3.49 18.29 -10.65
CA CYS A 94 -3.66 19.50 -9.85
C CYS A 94 -3.47 19.20 -8.35
N GLY A 95 -3.73 20.17 -7.47
CA GLY A 95 -3.72 19.95 -6.01
C GLY A 95 -2.35 19.59 -5.42
N GLY A 96 -1.24 19.94 -6.08
CA GLY A 96 0.11 19.54 -5.68
C GLY A 96 0.60 18.24 -6.33
N ASN A 97 -0.27 17.52 -7.06
CA ASN A 97 0.15 16.38 -7.88
C ASN A 97 0.79 16.87 -9.18
N ALA A 98 1.56 16.01 -9.86
CA ALA A 98 2.26 16.35 -11.11
C ALA A 98 3.07 17.66 -11.06
N PHE A 99 3.74 17.92 -9.93
CA PHE A 99 4.52 19.14 -9.65
C PHE A 99 3.71 20.44 -9.75
N THR A 100 2.40 20.41 -9.57
CA THR A 100 1.60 21.63 -9.56
C THR A 100 1.89 22.48 -8.32
N LEU A 101 1.91 23.81 -8.49
CA LEU A 101 1.95 24.72 -7.36
C LEU A 101 0.60 24.68 -6.65
N VAL A 102 0.59 24.78 -5.32
CA VAL A 102 -0.63 24.72 -4.50
C VAL A 102 -0.61 25.75 -3.38
N HIS A 103 -1.77 26.32 -3.08
CA HIS A 103 -1.99 27.34 -2.04
C HIS A 103 -3.42 27.19 -1.49
N ALA A 104 -3.62 27.51 -0.21
CA ALA A 104 -4.89 27.28 0.47
C ALA A 104 -5.40 28.56 1.16
N PRO A 105 -5.89 29.56 0.40
CA PRO A 105 -6.39 30.80 0.97
C PRO A 105 -7.74 30.59 1.68
N SER A 106 -7.97 31.34 2.76
CA SER A 106 -9.31 31.52 3.32
C SER A 106 -10.17 32.37 2.40
N SER A 107 -11.48 32.16 2.42
CA SER A 107 -12.41 32.98 1.65
C SER A 107 -12.71 34.29 2.37
N VAL A 108 -12.53 35.40 1.66
CA VAL A 108 -13.03 36.72 2.08
C VAL A 108 -14.19 37.10 1.15
N LEU A 109 -15.37 37.30 1.71
CA LEU A 109 -16.57 37.71 0.96
C LEU A 109 -16.82 39.21 1.16
N GLU A 110 -16.59 40.00 0.11
CA GLU A 110 -16.80 41.45 0.10
C GLU A 110 -17.71 41.82 -1.06
N ASP A 111 -18.78 42.58 -0.80
CA ASP A 111 -19.72 43.05 -1.83
C ASP A 111 -20.24 41.91 -2.76
N GLY A 112 -20.48 40.73 -2.19
CA GLY A 112 -20.94 39.55 -2.93
C GLY A 112 -19.87 38.88 -3.82
N ARG A 113 -18.59 39.18 -3.59
CA ARG A 113 -17.45 38.60 -4.31
C ARG A 113 -16.49 37.93 -3.35
N TYR A 114 -16.14 36.68 -3.64
CA TYR A 114 -15.00 36.03 -3.04
C TYR A 114 -13.71 36.64 -3.58
N ARG A 115 -12.76 36.87 -2.68
CA ARG A 115 -11.39 37.28 -2.98
C ARG A 115 -10.44 36.25 -2.39
N TRP A 116 -9.62 35.66 -3.24
CA TRP A 116 -8.63 34.66 -2.84
C TRP A 116 -7.23 35.07 -3.30
N GLU A 117 -6.28 35.03 -2.38
CA GLU A 117 -4.87 35.23 -2.73
C GLU A 117 -4.40 34.16 -3.72
N VAL A 118 -3.71 34.59 -4.77
CA VAL A 118 -3.02 33.70 -5.72
C VAL A 118 -1.54 34.03 -5.69
N PRO A 119 -0.65 33.08 -5.31
CA PRO A 119 0.78 33.33 -5.33
C PRO A 119 1.27 33.75 -6.72
N GLY A 120 2.16 34.75 -6.77
CA GLY A 120 2.68 35.29 -8.03
C GLY A 120 3.30 34.23 -8.93
N ASP A 121 3.98 33.23 -8.36
CA ASP A 121 4.59 32.13 -9.11
C ASP A 121 3.57 31.21 -9.79
N MET A 122 2.32 31.12 -9.32
CA MET A 122 1.25 30.45 -10.08
C MET A 122 0.89 31.24 -11.34
N VAL A 123 0.88 32.58 -11.25
CA VAL A 123 0.61 33.46 -12.39
C VAL A 123 1.77 33.42 -13.38
N HIS A 124 3.03 33.47 -12.90
CA HIS A 124 4.21 33.29 -13.75
C HIS A 124 4.18 31.95 -14.49
N ALA A 125 3.88 30.85 -13.78
CA ALA A 125 3.76 29.52 -14.36
C ALA A 125 2.77 29.49 -15.54
N MET A 126 1.58 30.06 -15.36
CA MET A 126 0.59 30.14 -16.43
C MET A 126 1.04 31.05 -17.58
N ALA A 127 1.63 32.21 -17.27
CA ALA A 127 2.03 33.20 -18.26
C ALA A 127 3.13 32.70 -19.22
N ILE A 128 4.03 31.83 -18.74
CA ILE A 128 5.12 31.25 -19.55
C ILE A 128 4.76 29.91 -20.19
N GLY A 129 3.52 29.42 -20.00
CA GLY A 129 3.09 28.10 -20.49
C GLY A 129 3.65 26.91 -19.69
N ALA A 130 4.15 27.15 -18.48
CA ALA A 130 4.56 26.10 -17.54
C ALA A 130 3.40 25.65 -16.60
N ALA A 131 2.19 26.12 -16.85
CA ALA A 131 0.92 25.68 -16.29
C ALA A 131 -0.22 26.12 -17.22
N TYR A 132 -1.36 25.44 -17.15
CA TYR A 132 -2.45 25.62 -18.12
C TYR A 132 -3.75 26.17 -17.49
N GLY A 133 -3.65 26.77 -16.31
CA GLY A 133 -4.78 27.34 -15.59
C GLY A 133 -4.71 27.14 -14.08
N LEU A 134 -5.79 27.50 -13.39
CA LEU A 134 -6.00 27.28 -11.97
C LEU A 134 -7.09 26.23 -11.75
N ALA A 135 -6.86 25.30 -10.83
CA ALA A 135 -7.85 24.42 -10.25
C ALA A 135 -8.25 24.92 -8.86
N ILE A 136 -9.55 25.10 -8.63
CA ILE A 136 -10.13 25.58 -7.37
C ILE A 136 -10.95 24.47 -6.72
N HIS A 137 -10.66 24.19 -5.45
CA HIS A 137 -11.23 23.09 -4.70
C HIS A 137 -11.68 23.60 -3.32
N GLU A 138 -12.93 23.45 -2.93
CA GLU A 138 -13.45 23.86 -1.61
C GLU A 138 -12.77 23.08 -0.47
N HIS A 139 -12.50 23.71 0.68
CA HIS A 139 -11.95 23.00 1.85
C HIS A 139 -12.95 22.04 2.51
N ASP A 140 -14.20 22.46 2.62
CA ASP A 140 -15.26 21.70 3.27
C ASP A 140 -15.77 20.56 2.37
N ALA A 141 -16.08 19.42 2.98
CA ALA A 141 -16.61 18.23 2.29
C ALA A 141 -18.05 17.91 2.73
N ASP A 142 -18.87 18.96 2.94
CA ASP A 142 -20.30 18.80 3.19
C ASP A 142 -21.05 18.68 1.86
N TYR A 143 -21.36 17.43 1.49
CA TYR A 143 -22.04 17.13 0.24
C TYR A 143 -23.54 17.47 0.25
N GLY A 144 -24.10 17.94 1.36
CA GLY A 144 -25.45 18.49 1.42
C GLY A 144 -25.58 19.88 0.79
N ARG A 145 -24.48 20.67 0.81
CA ARG A 145 -24.43 22.01 0.22
C ARG A 145 -24.10 21.98 -1.27
N ASN A 146 -24.48 23.03 -2.00
CA ASN A 146 -24.08 23.22 -3.40
C ASN A 146 -23.44 24.62 -3.62
N PRO A 147 -22.29 24.88 -2.99
CA PRO A 147 -21.54 26.11 -3.17
C PRO A 147 -21.24 26.40 -4.64
N THR A 148 -21.63 27.61 -5.06
CA THR A 148 -21.65 28.01 -6.46
C THR A 148 -21.11 29.42 -6.64
N ILE A 149 -20.33 29.60 -7.70
CA ILE A 149 -19.88 30.90 -8.21
C ILE A 149 -20.42 31.14 -9.62
N PHE A 150 -20.43 32.39 -10.07
CA PHE A 150 -20.76 32.73 -11.45
C PHE A 150 -19.55 32.53 -12.39
N SER A 151 -19.84 32.14 -13.63
CA SER A 151 -18.84 32.03 -14.72
C SER A 151 -18.85 33.26 -15.63
N ARG A 152 -18.00 33.25 -16.66
CA ARG A 152 -18.01 34.26 -17.74
C ARG A 152 -19.29 34.27 -18.57
N GLU A 153 -20.00 33.14 -18.64
CA GLU A 153 -21.25 33.01 -19.39
C GLU A 153 -22.39 33.79 -18.72
N GLN A 154 -22.23 34.17 -17.44
CA GLN A 154 -23.11 35.11 -16.78
C GLN A 154 -22.62 36.55 -17.00
N SER A 155 -23.40 37.30 -17.80
CA SER A 155 -23.12 38.71 -18.12
C SER A 155 -22.81 39.55 -16.87
N GLY A 156 -21.67 40.24 -16.91
CA GLY A 156 -21.20 41.15 -15.86
C GLY A 156 -20.65 40.48 -14.60
N LYS A 157 -20.54 39.14 -14.57
CA LYS A 157 -20.09 38.38 -13.38
C LYS A 157 -18.91 37.45 -13.64
N ALA A 158 -18.17 37.67 -14.73
CA ALA A 158 -16.99 36.88 -15.05
C ALA A 158 -15.95 36.90 -13.90
N PRO A 159 -15.34 35.75 -13.56
CA PRO A 159 -14.18 35.71 -12.68
C PRO A 159 -13.04 36.59 -13.20
N LEU A 160 -12.34 37.28 -12.30
CA LEU A 160 -11.24 38.18 -12.63
C LEU A 160 -9.98 37.77 -11.87
N LEU A 161 -8.85 37.67 -12.57
CA LEU A 161 -7.53 37.58 -11.97
C LEU A 161 -6.92 38.99 -11.92
N VAL A 162 -6.87 39.60 -10.73
CA VAL A 162 -6.32 40.94 -10.53
C VAL A 162 -4.85 40.82 -10.17
N VAL A 163 -3.98 41.49 -10.93
CA VAL A 163 -2.52 41.34 -10.82
C VAL A 163 -1.85 42.71 -10.61
N GLU A 164 -0.97 42.79 -9.62
CA GLU A 164 -0.05 43.92 -9.41
C GLU A 164 1.34 43.53 -9.93
N ILE A 165 1.89 44.37 -10.82
CA ILE A 165 3.20 44.14 -11.44
C ILE A 165 4.33 44.56 -10.49
N ASP A 166 5.37 43.74 -10.41
CA ASP A 166 6.64 44.07 -9.76
C ASP A 166 7.58 44.73 -10.78
N PRO A 167 8.06 45.98 -10.54
CA PRO A 167 9.03 46.63 -11.41
C PRO A 167 10.45 46.07 -11.28
N THR A 168 10.71 45.14 -10.36
CA THR A 168 12.04 44.54 -10.15
C THR A 168 12.45 43.70 -11.36
N ASP A 169 13.72 43.80 -11.77
CA ASP A 169 14.26 42.96 -12.84
C ASP A 169 14.26 41.47 -12.43
N GLU A 170 14.00 40.58 -13.40
CA GLU A 170 14.20 39.15 -13.22
C GLU A 170 15.67 38.81 -13.53
N PRO A 171 16.36 38.00 -12.70
CA PRO A 171 17.69 37.49 -13.03
C PRO A 171 17.67 36.63 -14.31
N GLU A 172 18.73 36.67 -15.11
CA GLU A 172 18.80 35.81 -16.30
C GLU A 172 18.91 34.33 -15.90
N PRO A 173 18.17 33.43 -16.55
CA PRO A 173 18.26 32.01 -16.25
C PRO A 173 19.65 31.48 -16.63
N THR A 174 20.20 30.64 -15.76
CA THR A 174 21.48 29.95 -15.97
C THR A 174 21.24 28.52 -16.46
N VAL A 175 22.27 27.87 -16.99
CA VAL A 175 22.16 26.53 -17.58
C VAL A 175 22.13 25.46 -16.49
N ALA A 176 21.22 24.48 -16.62
CA ALA A 176 21.25 23.27 -15.81
C ALA A 176 22.44 22.39 -16.20
N THR A 177 23.00 21.61 -15.26
CA THR A 177 24.05 20.63 -15.60
C THR A 177 23.45 19.24 -15.67
N VAL A 178 23.39 18.65 -16.86
CA VAL A 178 22.99 17.24 -17.00
C VAL A 178 24.06 16.36 -16.37
N LEU A 179 23.65 15.49 -15.45
CA LEU A 179 24.56 14.60 -14.73
C LEU A 179 24.55 13.20 -15.37
N LYS A 180 23.36 12.65 -15.61
CA LYS A 180 23.20 11.29 -16.12
C LYS A 180 21.83 11.11 -16.75
N VAL A 181 21.76 10.25 -17.76
CA VAL A 181 20.50 9.69 -18.27
C VAL A 181 20.61 8.17 -18.19
N GLU A 182 19.60 7.54 -17.60
CA GLU A 182 19.57 6.11 -17.35
C GLU A 182 18.29 5.51 -17.93
N PRO A 183 18.37 4.48 -18.77
CA PRO A 183 17.17 3.73 -19.15
C PRO A 183 16.63 2.97 -17.94
N ILE A 184 15.31 2.94 -17.80
CA ILE A 184 14.63 2.25 -16.70
C ILE A 184 14.02 0.96 -17.25
N ASP A 185 13.05 1.05 -18.16
CA ASP A 185 12.48 -0.08 -18.91
C ASP A 185 12.49 0.25 -20.42
N PRO A 186 11.97 -0.62 -21.29
CA PRO A 186 11.81 -0.29 -22.71
C PRO A 186 10.95 0.94 -23.03
N PHE A 187 10.25 1.55 -22.06
CA PHE A 187 9.34 2.67 -22.29
C PHE A 187 9.72 3.95 -21.55
N GLU A 188 10.60 3.88 -20.56
CA GLU A 188 10.92 4.98 -19.66
C GLU A 188 12.42 5.12 -19.38
N GLY A 189 12.89 6.36 -19.25
CA GLY A 189 14.23 6.70 -18.74
C GLY A 189 14.19 7.69 -17.57
N ARG A 190 15.33 7.89 -16.90
CA ARG A 190 15.52 8.91 -15.85
C ARG A 190 16.62 9.86 -16.25
N LEU A 191 16.31 11.15 -16.29
CA LEU A 191 17.28 12.23 -16.39
C LEU A 191 17.60 12.75 -14.98
N SER A 192 18.87 12.68 -14.59
CA SER A 192 19.40 13.33 -13.38
C SER A 192 20.17 14.57 -13.79
N LEU A 193 19.84 15.71 -13.18
CA LEU A 193 20.49 16.99 -13.44
C LEU A 193 20.78 17.75 -12.14
N ARG A 194 21.76 18.64 -12.17
CA ARG A 194 21.89 19.71 -11.19
C ARG A 194 21.14 20.92 -11.72
N ALA A 195 20.17 21.37 -10.95
CA ALA A 195 19.39 22.55 -11.21
C ALA A 195 20.29 23.80 -11.35
N PRO A 196 19.91 24.76 -12.20
CA PRO A 196 20.63 26.00 -12.39
C PRO A 196 20.59 26.86 -11.11
N GLU A 197 21.54 27.78 -10.95
CA GLU A 197 21.57 28.73 -9.82
C GLU A 197 20.45 29.78 -9.93
N GLN A 198 20.07 30.10 -11.17
CA GLN A 198 18.98 31.03 -11.51
C GLN A 198 18.06 30.39 -12.54
N GLY A 199 16.76 30.39 -12.25
CA GLY A 199 15.72 29.80 -13.10
C GLY A 199 14.42 29.60 -12.32
N PHE A 200 13.37 29.20 -13.04
CA PHE A 200 12.04 28.96 -12.51
C PHE A 200 11.46 27.62 -13.00
N ALA A 201 11.53 27.36 -14.30
CA ALA A 201 10.98 26.15 -14.92
C ALA A 201 11.96 25.51 -15.92
N TYR A 202 11.64 24.29 -16.34
CA TYR A 202 12.34 23.57 -17.41
C TYR A 202 11.44 23.41 -18.64
N GLU A 203 12.05 23.39 -19.81
CA GLU A 203 11.53 22.83 -21.05
C GLU A 203 12.48 21.69 -21.43
N VAL A 204 11.94 20.48 -21.61
CA VAL A 204 12.72 19.28 -21.95
C VAL A 204 12.25 18.73 -23.28
N LEU A 205 13.18 18.55 -24.21
CA LEU A 205 12.92 17.98 -25.54
C LEU A 205 13.66 16.64 -25.70
N ILE A 206 13.02 15.66 -26.34
CA ILE A 206 13.60 14.37 -26.74
C ILE A 206 13.43 14.23 -28.25
N ASP A 207 14.54 14.29 -29.01
CA ASP A 207 14.52 14.39 -30.48
C ASP A 207 13.48 15.43 -30.97
N ASP A 208 13.58 16.65 -30.41
CA ASP A 208 12.72 17.81 -30.65
C ASP A 208 11.24 17.65 -30.23
N HIS A 209 10.88 16.54 -29.57
CA HIS A 209 9.55 16.35 -28.98
C HIS A 209 9.50 16.85 -27.54
N PRO A 210 8.55 17.72 -27.17
CA PRO A 210 8.43 18.19 -25.80
C PRO A 210 7.97 17.07 -24.86
N LEU A 211 8.63 16.97 -23.71
CA LEU A 211 8.16 16.15 -22.60
C LEU A 211 6.96 16.82 -21.93
N GLY A 212 5.97 16.02 -21.51
CA GLY A 212 4.77 16.51 -20.82
C GLY A 212 5.12 17.28 -19.55
N ARG A 213 4.44 18.42 -19.33
CA ARG A 213 4.68 19.29 -18.16
C ARG A 213 4.45 18.55 -16.84
N HIS A 214 3.56 17.56 -16.79
CA HIS A 214 3.30 16.74 -15.61
C HIS A 214 4.53 15.95 -15.10
N GLU A 215 5.59 15.82 -15.91
CA GLU A 215 6.87 15.18 -15.52
C GLU A 215 7.93 16.15 -15.01
N LEU A 216 7.70 17.46 -15.13
CA LEU A 216 8.75 18.46 -14.91
C LEU A 216 8.67 19.04 -13.50
N PRO A 217 9.69 18.87 -12.65
CA PRO A 217 9.77 19.60 -11.39
C PRO A 217 10.01 21.09 -11.64
N TRP A 218 9.71 21.93 -10.65
CA TRP A 218 10.15 23.32 -10.65
C TRP A 218 11.65 23.41 -10.39
N VAL A 219 12.31 24.47 -10.85
CA VAL A 219 13.74 24.69 -10.59
C VAL A 219 13.95 24.88 -9.09
N GLU A 220 14.77 24.01 -8.48
CA GLU A 220 15.26 24.18 -7.12
C GLU A 220 16.75 24.54 -7.15
N PRO A 221 17.13 25.81 -6.99
CA PRO A 221 18.48 26.27 -7.28
C PRO A 221 19.61 25.42 -6.68
N GLY A 222 20.54 25.00 -7.53
CA GLY A 222 21.72 24.20 -7.17
C GLY A 222 21.47 22.75 -6.72
N ARG A 223 20.20 22.34 -6.55
CA ARG A 223 19.83 20.99 -6.11
C ARG A 223 19.97 19.97 -7.22
N VAL A 224 20.22 18.72 -6.86
CA VAL A 224 20.11 17.61 -7.81
C VAL A 224 18.63 17.24 -7.92
N GLN A 225 18.12 17.20 -9.14
CA GLN A 225 16.73 16.87 -9.45
C GLN A 225 16.68 15.75 -10.49
N THR A 226 15.59 14.98 -10.45
CA THR A 226 15.33 13.87 -11.38
C THR A 226 14.06 14.15 -12.19
N ILE A 227 14.08 13.79 -13.46
CA ILE A 227 12.97 13.91 -14.40
C ILE A 227 12.74 12.54 -15.06
N ARG A 228 11.50 12.04 -15.06
CA ARG A 228 11.13 10.82 -15.79
C ARG A 228 10.93 11.15 -17.26
N LEU A 229 11.56 10.38 -18.13
CA LEU A 229 11.43 10.46 -19.58
C LEU A 229 10.46 9.36 -20.02
N ARG A 230 9.16 9.63 -19.96
CA ARG A 230 8.07 8.68 -20.25
C ARG A 230 6.89 9.35 -20.97
N ASP A 231 5.83 8.59 -21.26
CA ASP A 231 4.67 8.99 -22.09
C ASP A 231 5.05 9.44 -23.51
N LEU A 232 6.13 8.87 -24.04
CA LEU A 232 6.65 9.27 -25.33
C LEU A 232 5.88 8.60 -26.47
N PRO A 233 5.72 9.26 -27.63
CA PRO A 233 5.17 8.63 -28.82
C PRO A 233 6.00 7.41 -29.23
N GLU A 234 5.36 6.42 -29.85
CA GLU A 234 5.97 5.13 -30.19
C GLU A 234 7.32 5.25 -30.93
N ARG A 235 7.44 6.22 -31.85
CA ARG A 235 8.69 6.51 -32.58
C ARG A 235 9.90 6.79 -31.68
N LEU A 236 9.67 7.31 -30.47
CA LEU A 236 10.70 7.66 -29.49
C LEU A 236 10.95 6.54 -28.47
N ARG A 237 10.04 5.57 -28.36
CA ARG A 237 10.19 4.39 -27.49
C ARG A 237 11.13 3.33 -28.06
N GLN A 238 11.46 3.40 -29.35
CA GLN A 238 12.37 2.43 -29.97
C GLN A 238 13.80 2.54 -29.41
N PRO A 239 14.51 1.42 -29.21
CA PRO A 239 15.90 1.42 -28.74
C PRO A 239 16.82 2.25 -29.63
N GLY A 240 17.65 3.08 -29.02
CA GLY A 240 18.63 3.92 -29.71
C GLY A 240 18.99 5.17 -28.91
N PRO A 241 20.11 5.84 -29.26
CA PRO A 241 20.45 7.12 -28.68
C PRO A 241 19.40 8.17 -29.09
N ARG A 242 18.98 8.98 -28.12
CA ARG A 242 18.05 10.10 -28.25
C ARG A 242 18.73 11.37 -27.79
N ARG A 243 18.51 12.47 -28.49
CA ARG A 243 18.98 13.79 -28.05
C ARG A 243 18.03 14.35 -27.03
N ILE A 244 18.53 14.61 -25.83
CA ILE A 244 17.79 15.24 -24.75
C ILE A 244 18.31 16.67 -24.59
N THR A 245 17.41 17.65 -24.72
CA THR A 245 17.73 19.07 -24.53
C THR A 245 16.98 19.59 -23.31
N VAL A 246 17.68 20.25 -22.39
CA VAL A 246 17.11 20.88 -21.19
C VAL A 246 17.33 22.39 -21.28
N THR A 247 16.24 23.13 -21.39
CA THR A 247 16.23 24.59 -21.44
C THR A 247 15.65 25.13 -20.14
N THR A 248 16.39 25.98 -19.44
CA THR A 248 15.87 26.68 -18.25
C THR A 248 15.14 27.95 -18.66
N LEU A 249 13.98 28.19 -18.04
CA LEU A 249 13.20 29.41 -18.16
C LEU A 249 13.17 30.17 -16.83
N ASP A 250 13.13 31.50 -16.89
CA ASP A 250 12.82 32.34 -15.74
C ASP A 250 11.32 32.66 -15.61
N ARG A 251 10.94 33.47 -14.62
CA ARG A 251 9.53 33.83 -14.35
C ARG A 251 8.85 34.64 -15.44
N ILE A 252 9.62 35.25 -16.34
CA ILE A 252 9.10 36.10 -17.42
C ILE A 252 9.23 35.43 -18.79
N GLY A 253 9.67 34.17 -18.83
CA GLY A 253 9.71 33.33 -20.02
C GLY A 253 10.97 33.49 -20.88
N ARG A 254 12.01 34.18 -20.38
CA ARG A 254 13.31 34.17 -21.06
C ARG A 254 13.92 32.78 -20.94
N ARG A 255 14.51 32.30 -22.02
CA ARG A 255 15.26 31.05 -22.08
C ARG A 255 16.73 31.32 -21.85
N VAL A 256 17.43 30.38 -21.22
CA VAL A 256 18.90 30.38 -21.20
C VAL A 256 19.43 30.40 -22.64
N SER A 257 20.51 31.15 -22.89
CA SER A 257 21.08 31.31 -24.22
C SER A 257 21.71 30.03 -24.79
N THR A 258 22.02 29.05 -23.94
CA THR A 258 22.54 27.73 -24.33
C THR A 258 21.92 26.67 -23.43
N SER A 259 21.10 25.81 -24.03
CA SER A 259 20.49 24.66 -23.35
C SER A 259 21.52 23.58 -23.08
N ALA A 260 21.31 22.81 -21.99
CA ALA A 260 22.10 21.61 -21.77
C ALA A 260 21.64 20.51 -22.73
N GLN A 261 22.59 19.75 -23.27
CA GLN A 261 22.29 18.68 -24.22
C GLN A 261 23.07 17.41 -23.88
N VAL A 262 22.42 16.26 -24.06
CA VAL A 262 23.04 14.93 -23.94
C VAL A 262 22.40 13.98 -24.94
N ASP A 263 23.21 13.14 -25.58
CA ASP A 263 22.72 12.01 -26.36
C ASP A 263 22.77 10.75 -25.48
N ALA A 264 21.63 10.10 -25.26
CA ALA A 264 21.56 8.93 -24.38
C ALA A 264 20.46 7.95 -24.78
N ILE A 265 20.61 6.69 -24.38
CA ILE A 265 19.58 5.66 -24.57
C ILE A 265 18.54 5.83 -23.46
N VAL A 266 17.28 6.05 -23.86
CA VAL A 266 16.17 6.29 -22.93
C VAL A 266 15.42 5.00 -22.58
N ALA A 267 15.47 3.99 -23.46
CA ALA A 267 14.76 2.71 -23.31
C ALA A 267 15.75 1.54 -23.12
N ALA A 268 15.53 0.72 -22.09
CA ALA A 268 16.37 -0.45 -21.78
C ALA A 268 16.15 -1.59 -22.79
N SER A 269 17.13 -2.50 -22.87
CA SER A 269 17.10 -3.69 -23.72
C SER A 269 16.11 -4.76 -23.23
N SER A 270 15.79 -5.71 -24.11
CA SER A 270 14.94 -6.88 -23.86
C SER A 270 15.39 -7.72 -22.66
N VAL A 271 14.44 -8.44 -22.06
CA VAL A 271 14.70 -9.40 -20.99
C VAL A 271 15.06 -10.74 -21.62
N ASP A 272 16.23 -11.28 -21.30
CA ASP A 272 16.55 -12.68 -21.58
C ASP A 272 15.81 -13.58 -20.57
N PHE A 273 15.06 -14.55 -21.08
CA PHE A 273 14.29 -15.49 -20.27
C PHE A 273 14.99 -16.85 -20.22
N PRO A 274 15.10 -17.49 -19.05
CA PRO A 274 15.65 -18.84 -18.95
C PRO A 274 14.69 -19.85 -19.59
N ASP A 275 15.25 -20.92 -20.16
CA ASP A 275 14.46 -22.09 -20.56
C ASP A 275 13.91 -22.77 -19.30
N VAL A 276 12.59 -22.74 -19.14
CA VAL A 276 11.91 -23.40 -18.02
C VAL A 276 11.79 -24.90 -18.32
N PRO A 277 12.30 -25.79 -17.44
CA PRO A 277 12.14 -27.22 -17.64
C PRO A 277 10.68 -27.64 -17.80
N ALA A 278 10.45 -28.57 -18.73
CA ALA A 278 9.16 -29.22 -18.92
C ALA A 278 8.72 -29.94 -17.64
N MET A 279 7.40 -30.13 -17.49
CA MET A 279 6.85 -30.94 -16.40
C MET A 279 7.45 -32.35 -16.43
N PRO A 280 7.58 -33.01 -15.26
CA PRO A 280 8.00 -34.41 -15.22
C PRO A 280 7.07 -35.27 -16.07
N GLU A 281 7.58 -36.33 -16.69
CA GLU A 281 6.74 -37.25 -17.46
C GLU A 281 5.68 -37.89 -16.57
N ALA A 282 4.44 -37.96 -17.05
CA ALA A 282 3.35 -38.57 -16.31
C ALA A 282 3.55 -40.08 -16.19
N VAL A 283 3.37 -40.62 -14.99
CA VAL A 283 3.45 -42.04 -14.69
C VAL A 283 2.08 -42.51 -14.21
N THR A 284 1.76 -43.80 -14.36
CA THR A 284 0.50 -44.37 -13.86
C THR A 284 0.35 -44.07 -12.36
N PRO A 285 -0.68 -43.29 -11.96
CA PRO A 285 -0.78 -42.81 -10.60
C PRO A 285 -1.14 -43.93 -9.61
N LEU A 286 -0.80 -43.72 -8.34
CA LEU A 286 -1.31 -44.57 -7.26
C LEU A 286 -2.84 -44.42 -7.14
N PRO A 287 -3.60 -45.52 -6.99
CA PRO A 287 -5.05 -45.43 -6.85
C PRO A 287 -5.42 -44.70 -5.56
N ASP A 288 -6.50 -43.91 -5.64
CA ASP A 288 -7.12 -43.22 -4.50
C ASP A 288 -6.20 -42.27 -3.72
N LEU A 289 -5.09 -41.84 -4.32
CA LEU A 289 -4.14 -40.88 -3.78
C LEU A 289 -3.76 -39.86 -4.84
N ALA A 290 -3.85 -38.58 -4.48
CA ALA A 290 -3.44 -37.46 -5.31
C ALA A 290 -2.59 -36.49 -4.50
N VAL A 291 -1.71 -35.75 -5.18
CA VAL A 291 -0.87 -34.72 -4.56
C VAL A 291 -0.96 -33.44 -5.38
N ILE A 292 -1.26 -32.34 -4.71
CA ILE A 292 -1.46 -31.02 -5.34
C ILE A 292 -0.67 -29.93 -4.62
N PRO A 293 -0.35 -28.81 -5.30
CA PRO A 293 0.22 -27.61 -4.67
C PRO A 293 -0.64 -27.01 -3.54
N LEU A 294 -0.03 -26.24 -2.63
CA LEU A 294 -0.74 -25.58 -1.52
C LEU A 294 -1.69 -24.45 -1.99
N GLY A 295 -1.38 -23.82 -3.12
CA GLY A 295 -2.21 -22.77 -3.73
C GLY A 295 -3.49 -23.27 -4.40
N ASP A 296 -3.63 -24.58 -4.62
CA ASP A 296 -4.75 -25.18 -5.33
C ASP A 296 -5.75 -25.82 -4.37
N LYS A 297 -6.99 -26.02 -4.81
CA LYS A 297 -8.02 -26.68 -4.00
C LYS A 297 -8.90 -27.58 -4.84
N TYR A 298 -9.40 -28.62 -4.19
CA TYR A 298 -10.52 -29.42 -4.67
C TYR A 298 -11.57 -29.41 -3.56
N ASP A 299 -12.85 -29.38 -3.95
CA ASP A 299 -13.94 -29.56 -3.01
C ASP A 299 -13.97 -31.00 -2.47
N ARG A 300 -14.85 -31.25 -1.50
CA ARG A 300 -14.99 -32.56 -0.87
C ARG A 300 -15.26 -33.70 -1.85
N SER A 301 -15.93 -33.43 -2.96
CA SER A 301 -16.29 -34.40 -4.00
C SER A 301 -15.17 -34.62 -5.01
N GLY A 302 -14.08 -33.84 -4.93
CA GLY A 302 -12.93 -33.89 -5.82
C GLY A 302 -13.10 -33.06 -7.09
N VAL A 303 -13.94 -32.03 -7.08
CA VAL A 303 -14.06 -31.05 -8.16
C VAL A 303 -13.07 -29.90 -7.91
N ALA A 304 -12.35 -29.48 -8.94
CA ALA A 304 -11.38 -28.39 -8.84
C ALA A 304 -12.03 -27.04 -8.48
N VAL A 305 -11.29 -26.22 -7.73
CA VAL A 305 -11.61 -24.80 -7.54
C VAL A 305 -10.76 -23.98 -8.50
N GLY A 306 -11.40 -23.18 -9.35
CA GLY A 306 -10.75 -22.45 -10.44
C GLY A 306 -10.49 -23.32 -11.68
N ASP A 307 -9.73 -22.80 -12.64
CA ASP A 307 -9.42 -23.45 -13.91
C ASP A 307 -8.14 -24.33 -13.83
N LEU A 308 -8.30 -25.57 -13.35
CA LEU A 308 -7.21 -26.56 -13.28
C LEU A 308 -7.34 -27.63 -14.39
N PRO A 309 -6.22 -28.05 -15.03
CA PRO A 309 -6.25 -29.14 -16.01
C PRO A 309 -6.87 -30.43 -15.46
N PRO A 310 -7.56 -31.24 -16.28
CA PRO A 310 -8.19 -32.49 -15.83
C PRO A 310 -7.24 -33.46 -15.11
N GLU A 311 -5.99 -33.53 -15.55
CA GLU A 311 -4.95 -34.40 -15.02
C GLU A 311 -4.21 -33.81 -13.81
N HIS A 312 -4.41 -32.53 -13.48
CA HIS A 312 -3.65 -31.77 -12.47
C HIS A 312 -3.59 -32.45 -11.10
N ARG A 313 -4.67 -33.17 -10.77
CA ARG A 313 -4.80 -33.93 -9.53
C ARG A 313 -3.77 -35.07 -9.41
N THR A 314 -3.38 -35.65 -10.53
CA THR A 314 -2.50 -36.83 -10.60
C THR A 314 -1.17 -36.53 -11.29
N HIS A 315 -1.08 -35.41 -12.01
CA HIS A 315 0.10 -34.99 -12.74
C HIS A 315 0.20 -33.46 -12.71
N ASN A 316 1.22 -32.95 -12.05
CA ASN A 316 1.56 -31.53 -11.99
C ASN A 316 3.08 -31.37 -11.75
N ARG A 317 3.58 -30.14 -11.60
CA ARG A 317 5.01 -29.90 -11.39
C ARG A 317 5.59 -30.54 -10.13
N LEU A 318 4.76 -30.77 -9.11
CA LEU A 318 5.17 -31.40 -7.85
C LEU A 318 4.99 -32.92 -7.84
N PHE A 319 4.14 -33.47 -8.70
CA PHE A 319 3.76 -34.89 -8.63
C PHE A 319 3.60 -35.52 -10.02
N ASP A 320 4.28 -36.64 -10.24
CA ASP A 320 4.21 -37.40 -11.50
C ASP A 320 3.22 -38.58 -11.47
N GLY A 321 2.45 -38.72 -10.39
CA GLY A 321 1.58 -39.87 -10.12
C GLY A 321 2.16 -40.86 -9.11
N ARG A 322 3.48 -40.86 -8.89
CA ARG A 322 4.17 -41.77 -7.98
C ARG A 322 5.16 -41.12 -7.03
N THR A 323 5.76 -39.99 -7.41
CA THR A 323 6.85 -39.33 -6.69
C THR A 323 6.52 -37.86 -6.50
N ILE A 324 6.71 -37.37 -5.28
CA ILE A 324 6.59 -35.95 -4.95
C ILE A 324 7.97 -35.30 -5.12
N ARG A 325 8.08 -34.30 -6.00
CA ARG A 325 9.32 -33.56 -6.28
C ARG A 325 9.19 -32.11 -5.83
N LEU A 326 10.07 -31.72 -4.92
CA LEU A 326 10.09 -30.39 -4.33
C LEU A 326 11.45 -29.74 -4.55
N THR A 327 11.46 -28.43 -4.72
CA THR A 327 12.68 -27.63 -4.75
C THR A 327 12.54 -26.47 -3.77
N ALA A 328 13.56 -26.28 -2.93
CA ALA A 328 13.55 -25.26 -1.90
C ALA A 328 14.93 -24.63 -1.69
N ALA A 329 14.96 -23.41 -1.18
CA ALA A 329 16.15 -22.77 -0.66
C ALA A 329 16.33 -23.14 0.82
N ALA A 330 17.54 -22.99 1.36
CA ALA A 330 17.75 -23.13 2.80
C ALA A 330 16.94 -22.05 3.55
N GLY A 331 16.27 -22.45 4.64
CA GLY A 331 15.37 -21.57 5.41
C GLY A 331 13.94 -21.49 4.88
N GLU A 332 13.64 -22.08 3.72
CA GLU A 332 12.30 -22.10 3.13
C GLU A 332 11.36 -23.12 3.81
N VAL A 333 10.06 -22.83 3.83
CA VAL A 333 9.03 -23.83 4.11
C VAL A 333 8.35 -24.21 2.80
N VAL A 334 8.52 -25.46 2.37
CA VAL A 334 7.89 -26.00 1.17
C VAL A 334 6.84 -27.02 1.57
N GLY A 335 5.75 -27.14 0.83
CA GLY A 335 4.69 -28.07 1.19
C GLY A 335 3.84 -28.53 0.02
N PHE A 336 2.91 -29.42 0.33
CA PHE A 336 1.97 -30.01 -0.62
C PHE A 336 0.71 -30.46 0.13
N GLN A 337 -0.35 -30.73 -0.62
CA GLN A 337 -1.54 -31.37 -0.09
C GLN A 337 -1.66 -32.78 -0.66
N THR A 338 -2.10 -33.72 0.16
CA THR A 338 -2.47 -35.07 -0.27
C THR A 338 -3.98 -35.22 -0.18
N LEU A 339 -4.62 -35.64 -1.28
CA LEU A 339 -6.04 -35.95 -1.32
C LEU A 339 -6.21 -37.46 -1.28
N LEU A 340 -6.77 -37.97 -0.17
CA LEU A 340 -6.92 -39.40 0.07
C LEU A 340 -8.38 -39.84 -0.03
N ARG A 341 -8.59 -40.92 -0.80
CA ARG A 341 -9.79 -41.75 -0.77
C ARG A 341 -9.44 -43.16 -0.30
N GLY A 342 -10.46 -43.93 0.07
CA GLY A 342 -10.30 -45.31 0.52
C GLY A 342 -11.45 -45.79 1.40
N GLN A 343 -11.16 -46.76 2.26
CA GLN A 343 -12.11 -47.26 3.26
C GLN A 343 -11.39 -47.52 4.58
N GLY A 344 -12.12 -47.35 5.68
CA GLY A 344 -11.61 -47.58 7.03
C GLY A 344 -10.79 -46.42 7.56
N ASP A 345 -10.24 -46.63 8.75
CA ASP A 345 -9.41 -45.65 9.44
C ASP A 345 -7.94 -45.90 9.12
N VAL A 346 -7.22 -44.84 8.74
CA VAL A 346 -5.79 -44.91 8.43
C VAL A 346 -4.99 -43.90 9.25
N THR A 347 -3.73 -44.21 9.48
CA THR A 347 -2.73 -43.24 9.93
C THR A 347 -1.91 -42.76 8.73
N VAL A 348 -1.47 -41.51 8.76
CA VAL A 348 -0.62 -40.92 7.73
C VAL A 348 0.64 -40.35 8.38
N ASP A 349 1.78 -40.83 7.91
CA ASP A 349 3.09 -40.40 8.37
C ASP A 349 3.92 -39.82 7.23
N VAL A 350 4.72 -38.80 7.55
CA VAL A 350 5.67 -38.20 6.62
C VAL A 350 6.99 -38.08 7.35
N ALA A 351 8.05 -38.66 6.77
CA ALA A 351 9.35 -38.73 7.40
C ALA A 351 10.48 -38.58 6.38
N TRP A 352 11.61 -38.04 6.85
CA TRP A 352 12.87 -38.03 6.13
C TRP A 352 13.65 -39.32 6.39
N ASP A 353 14.32 -39.86 5.38
CA ASP A 353 15.00 -41.15 5.49
C ASP A 353 16.24 -41.13 6.40
N SER A 354 16.91 -39.98 6.48
CA SER A 354 18.21 -39.82 7.17
C SER A 354 18.33 -38.54 7.98
N ARG A 355 17.23 -37.84 8.23
CA ARG A 355 17.22 -36.51 8.86
C ARG A 355 16.02 -36.34 9.80
N SER A 356 16.10 -35.35 10.68
CA SER A 356 15.06 -35.00 11.65
C SER A 356 14.65 -33.53 11.53
N TRP A 357 14.37 -33.08 10.30
CA TRP A 357 13.84 -31.73 10.07
C TRP A 357 12.36 -31.66 10.48
N ARG A 358 11.91 -30.48 10.93
CA ARG A 358 10.52 -30.26 11.35
C ARG A 358 9.56 -30.50 10.18
N ILE A 359 8.51 -31.27 10.45
CA ILE A 359 7.42 -31.56 9.53
C ILE A 359 6.12 -31.30 10.28
N ASP A 360 5.34 -30.36 9.78
CA ASP A 360 4.00 -30.11 10.31
C ASP A 360 2.96 -30.75 9.40
N ARG A 361 1.94 -31.36 10.01
CA ARG A 361 0.88 -32.10 9.33
C ARG A 361 -0.46 -31.63 9.82
N PHE A 362 -1.34 -31.31 8.88
CA PHE A 362 -2.67 -30.82 9.16
C PHE A 362 -3.71 -31.63 8.41
N LEU A 363 -4.90 -31.76 9.00
CA LEU A 363 -6.11 -32.14 8.29
C LEU A 363 -6.85 -30.85 7.93
N ALA A 364 -7.21 -30.68 6.67
CA ALA A 364 -8.09 -29.60 6.26
C ALA A 364 -9.56 -29.97 6.50
N VAL A 365 -10.22 -29.16 7.31
CA VAL A 365 -11.64 -29.27 7.62
C VAL A 365 -12.43 -28.76 6.42
N HIS A 366 -13.38 -29.55 5.95
CA HIS A 366 -14.26 -29.12 4.88
C HIS A 366 -15.42 -28.32 5.48
N VAL A 367 -15.54 -27.06 5.09
CA VAL A 367 -16.63 -26.18 5.53
C VAL A 367 -17.55 -25.85 4.37
N PRO A 368 -18.86 -25.71 4.60
CA PRO A 368 -19.82 -25.35 3.56
C PRO A 368 -19.64 -23.90 3.09
N THR A 369 -19.72 -23.72 1.78
CA THR A 369 -20.08 -22.48 1.08
C THR A 369 -21.51 -22.61 0.55
N ASP A 370 -22.00 -21.64 -0.23
CA ASP A 370 -23.33 -21.73 -0.85
C ASP A 370 -23.45 -22.88 -1.86
N GLU A 371 -22.33 -23.32 -2.46
CA GLU A 371 -22.34 -24.29 -3.56
C GLU A 371 -21.65 -25.63 -3.22
N ARG A 372 -20.65 -25.61 -2.33
CA ARG A 372 -19.73 -26.75 -2.13
C ARG A 372 -19.08 -26.74 -0.75
N GLU A 373 -18.44 -27.83 -0.38
CA GLU A 373 -17.64 -27.91 0.84
C GLU A 373 -16.14 -27.82 0.52
N ILE A 374 -15.44 -26.85 1.09
CA ILE A 374 -14.04 -26.50 0.75
C ILE A 374 -13.10 -26.82 1.93
N PRO A 375 -11.91 -27.39 1.68
CA PRO A 375 -10.93 -27.74 2.71
C PRO A 375 -10.18 -26.52 3.29
N ASP A 376 -10.84 -25.76 4.15
CA ASP A 376 -10.30 -24.60 4.88
C ASP A 376 -11.22 -24.31 6.09
N PRO A 377 -10.81 -24.48 7.36
CA PRO A 377 -9.46 -24.28 7.90
C PRO A 377 -8.68 -25.56 8.24
N LEU A 378 -7.50 -25.39 8.85
CA LEU A 378 -6.57 -26.46 9.20
C LEU A 378 -6.55 -26.78 10.69
N ILE A 379 -6.59 -28.07 11.01
CA ILE A 379 -6.34 -28.60 12.36
C ILE A 379 -5.14 -29.54 12.35
N PRO A 380 -4.43 -29.73 13.48
CA PRO A 380 -3.38 -30.75 13.58
C PRO A 380 -3.91 -32.11 13.12
N LEU A 381 -3.11 -32.84 12.35
CA LEU A 381 -3.50 -34.15 11.84
C LEU A 381 -3.84 -35.08 13.02
N PRO A 382 -5.09 -35.58 13.14
CA PRO A 382 -5.42 -36.56 14.17
C PRO A 382 -4.66 -37.87 13.93
N ARG A 383 -4.55 -38.68 14.99
CA ARG A 383 -3.84 -39.97 14.93
C ARG A 383 -4.35 -40.87 13.81
N GLU A 384 -5.68 -40.95 13.67
CA GLU A 384 -6.36 -41.74 12.65
C GLU A 384 -7.36 -40.84 11.90
N ILE A 385 -7.52 -41.09 10.60
CA ILE A 385 -8.52 -40.46 9.75
C ILE A 385 -9.38 -41.51 9.07
N ALA A 386 -10.70 -41.31 9.12
CA ALA A 386 -11.64 -42.11 8.35
C ALA A 386 -11.59 -41.73 6.87
N LEU A 387 -11.42 -42.72 5.99
CA LEU A 387 -11.45 -42.56 4.54
C LEU A 387 -12.81 -42.92 3.94
N SER A 388 -13.12 -42.29 2.82
CA SER A 388 -14.28 -42.59 1.97
C SER A 388 -13.84 -42.83 0.54
N ARG A 389 -14.59 -43.65 -0.21
CA ARG A 389 -14.37 -43.83 -1.65
C ARG A 389 -14.93 -42.68 -2.48
N GLU A 390 -15.84 -41.92 -1.90
CA GLU A 390 -16.61 -40.88 -2.60
C GLU A 390 -16.07 -39.48 -2.30
N THR A 391 -15.45 -39.28 -1.14
CA THR A 391 -15.02 -37.97 -0.66
C THR A 391 -13.56 -37.91 -0.26
N ASP A 392 -12.95 -36.76 -0.51
CA ASP A 392 -11.54 -36.53 -0.21
C ASP A 392 -11.31 -36.20 1.27
N ARG A 393 -10.18 -36.71 1.77
CA ARG A 393 -9.53 -36.18 2.98
C ARG A 393 -8.27 -35.46 2.55
N SER A 394 -8.26 -34.14 2.71
CA SER A 394 -7.10 -33.30 2.38
C SER A 394 -6.17 -33.20 3.58
N ILE A 395 -4.95 -33.70 3.41
CA ILE A 395 -3.86 -33.62 4.38
C ILE A 395 -2.84 -32.62 3.86
N VAL A 396 -2.54 -31.60 4.65
CA VAL A 396 -1.57 -30.58 4.30
C VAL A 396 -0.26 -30.83 5.03
N VAL A 397 0.85 -30.81 4.29
CA VAL A 397 2.18 -31.12 4.80
C VAL A 397 3.09 -29.92 4.56
N ASP A 398 3.70 -29.41 5.63
CA ASP A 398 4.74 -28.38 5.59
C ASP A 398 6.09 -28.97 5.99
N LEU A 399 7.09 -28.80 5.14
CA LEU A 399 8.46 -29.24 5.34
C LEU A 399 9.35 -28.02 5.59
N PHE A 400 9.86 -27.90 6.82
CA PHE A 400 10.70 -26.77 7.22
C PHE A 400 12.17 -27.09 6.91
N VAL A 401 12.72 -26.47 5.87
CA VAL A 401 14.12 -26.65 5.46
C VAL A 401 15.01 -25.78 6.34
N PRO A 402 15.92 -26.35 7.16
CA PRO A 402 16.77 -25.55 8.05
C PRO A 402 17.60 -24.51 7.30
N PHE A 403 17.90 -23.40 7.95
CA PHE A 403 18.74 -22.34 7.36
C PHE A 403 20.17 -22.82 7.06
N ASP A 404 20.65 -23.85 7.75
CA ASP A 404 21.94 -24.51 7.55
C ASP A 404 21.84 -25.82 6.76
N ALA A 405 20.69 -26.09 6.12
CA ALA A 405 20.52 -27.27 5.29
C ALA A 405 21.57 -27.31 4.16
N PRO A 406 22.26 -28.45 3.96
CA PRO A 406 23.18 -28.59 2.84
C PRO A 406 22.40 -28.61 1.53
N SER A 407 22.95 -28.01 0.49
CA SER A 407 22.41 -28.11 -0.87
C SER A 407 22.52 -29.53 -1.41
N GLY A 408 21.59 -29.95 -2.27
CA GLY A 408 21.59 -31.27 -2.90
C GLY A 408 20.25 -31.97 -2.75
N SER A 409 20.23 -33.30 -2.91
CA SER A 409 19.01 -34.11 -2.88
C SER A 409 18.78 -34.77 -1.52
N HIS A 410 17.52 -34.76 -1.08
CA HIS A 410 17.07 -35.23 0.22
C HIS A 410 15.84 -36.13 0.01
N ALA A 411 15.96 -37.39 0.44
CA ALA A 411 14.89 -38.37 0.32
C ALA A 411 14.04 -38.44 1.59
N GLY A 412 12.73 -38.53 1.39
CA GLY A 412 11.74 -38.83 2.40
C GLY A 412 10.62 -39.66 1.82
N ARG A 413 9.57 -39.90 2.62
CA ARG A 413 8.41 -40.68 2.21
C ARG A 413 7.16 -40.21 2.94
N LEU A 414 6.04 -40.26 2.23
CA LEU A 414 4.70 -40.28 2.81
C LEU A 414 4.23 -41.73 2.87
N THR A 415 3.74 -42.17 4.02
CA THR A 415 3.23 -43.52 4.25
C THR A 415 1.82 -43.46 4.80
N VAL A 416 0.92 -44.24 4.20
CA VAL A 416 -0.43 -44.50 4.72
C VAL A 416 -0.45 -45.92 5.27
N SER A 417 -1.08 -46.15 6.43
CA SER A 417 -1.07 -47.47 7.08
C SER A 417 -1.77 -48.58 6.29
N ASP A 418 -2.47 -48.26 5.21
CA ASP A 418 -3.04 -49.23 4.26
C ASP A 418 -2.04 -49.74 3.21
N GLY A 419 -0.78 -49.34 3.31
CA GLY A 419 0.33 -49.82 2.50
C GLY A 419 0.72 -48.90 1.34
N ARG A 420 0.01 -47.78 1.13
CA ARG A 420 0.42 -46.77 0.15
C ARG A 420 1.67 -46.04 0.64
N VAL A 421 2.68 -45.96 -0.23
CA VAL A 421 3.95 -45.26 0.03
C VAL A 421 4.28 -44.39 -1.16
N VAL A 422 4.56 -43.11 -0.91
CA VAL A 422 4.90 -42.11 -1.92
C VAL A 422 6.27 -41.53 -1.58
N PRO A 423 7.31 -41.75 -2.42
CA PRO A 423 8.61 -41.12 -2.23
C PRO A 423 8.53 -39.59 -2.34
N ILE A 424 9.32 -38.90 -1.52
CA ILE A 424 9.52 -37.46 -1.55
C ILE A 424 10.97 -37.18 -1.91
N GLU A 425 11.19 -36.46 -2.99
CA GLU A 425 12.49 -35.98 -3.45
C GLU A 425 12.55 -34.45 -3.28
N LEU A 426 13.30 -33.98 -2.29
CA LEU A 426 13.55 -32.56 -2.08
C LEU A 426 14.95 -32.18 -2.59
N THR A 427 15.01 -31.22 -3.51
CA THR A 427 16.26 -30.57 -3.92
C THR A 427 16.44 -29.25 -3.18
N VAL A 428 17.47 -29.15 -2.34
CA VAL A 428 17.87 -27.92 -1.68
C VAL A 428 18.86 -27.16 -2.57
N LEU A 429 18.52 -25.94 -2.94
CA LEU A 429 19.32 -25.07 -3.79
C LEU A 429 20.56 -24.51 -3.05
N PRO A 430 21.61 -24.10 -3.77
CA PRO A 430 22.79 -23.43 -3.19
C PRO A 430 22.50 -21.96 -2.83
N VAL A 431 21.29 -21.64 -2.38
CA VAL A 431 20.86 -20.31 -1.94
C VAL A 431 20.06 -20.41 -0.64
N ARG A 432 19.95 -19.31 0.08
CA ARG A 432 19.27 -19.22 1.37
C ARG A 432 18.31 -18.04 1.36
N LEU A 433 17.09 -18.24 1.83
CA LEU A 433 16.15 -17.14 2.06
C LEU A 433 16.55 -16.33 3.31
N PRO A 434 16.30 -15.02 3.35
CA PRO A 434 16.54 -14.24 4.55
C PRO A 434 15.64 -14.70 5.70
N ARG A 435 16.16 -14.59 6.94
CA ARG A 435 15.36 -14.85 8.15
C ARG A 435 14.21 -13.86 8.22
N GLN A 436 14.47 -12.56 8.10
CA GLN A 436 13.45 -11.52 8.01
C GLN A 436 12.77 -11.52 6.63
N ALA A 437 11.54 -11.01 6.56
CA ALA A 437 10.78 -10.92 5.33
C ALA A 437 11.02 -9.54 4.70
N SER A 438 11.41 -9.51 3.42
CA SER A 438 11.68 -8.29 2.65
C SER A 438 10.39 -7.61 2.14
N PHE A 439 9.29 -8.35 2.14
CA PHE A 439 7.94 -7.89 1.82
C PHE A 439 7.01 -8.34 2.95
N LEU A 440 6.30 -7.38 3.55
CA LEU A 440 5.55 -7.61 4.79
C LEU A 440 4.06 -7.82 4.51
N CYS A 441 3.48 -8.87 5.09
CA CYS A 441 2.04 -9.06 5.07
C CYS A 441 1.51 -8.90 6.49
N GLU A 442 0.87 -7.77 6.76
CA GLU A 442 0.30 -7.43 8.06
C GLU A 442 -1.14 -7.91 8.16
N MET A 443 -1.34 -8.97 8.93
CA MET A 443 -2.64 -9.53 9.26
C MET A 443 -3.34 -8.60 10.26
N ASN A 444 -4.18 -7.70 9.74
CA ASN A 444 -4.84 -6.69 10.55
C ASN A 444 -5.97 -7.31 11.38
N GLY A 445 -6.14 -6.84 12.61
CA GLY A 445 -7.22 -7.25 13.51
C GLY A 445 -7.53 -6.21 14.58
N TYR A 446 -8.66 -6.37 15.27
CA TYR A 446 -9.14 -5.40 16.27
C TYR A 446 -9.29 -6.03 17.64
N GLY A 447 -8.90 -5.30 18.69
CA GLY A 447 -8.90 -5.74 20.08
C GLY A 447 -7.77 -6.72 20.38
N LEU A 448 -7.41 -6.86 21.66
CA LEU A 448 -6.49 -7.88 22.13
C LEU A 448 -7.26 -9.10 22.66
N PRO A 449 -6.66 -10.30 22.68
CA PRO A 449 -7.24 -11.45 23.39
C PRO A 449 -7.26 -11.22 24.92
N ASP A 450 -7.99 -12.04 25.68
CA ASP A 450 -8.05 -11.88 27.15
C ASP A 450 -6.73 -12.31 27.83
N HIS A 451 -5.96 -13.20 27.22
CA HIS A 451 -4.68 -13.72 27.77
C HIS A 451 -3.50 -13.41 26.84
N VAL A 452 -2.35 -13.06 27.43
CA VAL A 452 -1.11 -12.80 26.69
C VAL A 452 -0.59 -14.06 25.97
N ASP A 453 -0.84 -15.24 26.51
CA ASP A 453 -0.45 -16.50 25.86
C ASP A 453 -1.22 -16.74 24.55
N ASP A 454 -2.49 -16.33 24.48
CA ASP A 454 -3.29 -16.37 23.26
C ASP A 454 -2.73 -15.38 22.21
N TYR A 455 -2.26 -14.21 22.67
CA TYR A 455 -1.57 -13.24 21.82
C TYR A 455 -0.27 -13.83 21.25
N TYR A 456 0.56 -14.46 22.09
CA TYR A 456 1.80 -15.10 21.63
C TYR A 456 1.55 -16.27 20.68
N ALA A 457 0.55 -17.12 20.94
CA ALA A 457 0.19 -18.22 20.05
C ALA A 457 -0.22 -17.71 18.66
N LEU A 458 -1.01 -16.63 18.61
CA LEU A 458 -1.40 -15.97 17.36
C LEU A 458 -0.16 -15.44 16.59
N GLN A 459 0.76 -14.77 17.29
CA GLN A 459 1.99 -14.25 16.68
C GLN A 459 2.90 -15.38 16.15
N GLN A 460 3.02 -16.49 16.89
CA GLN A 460 3.86 -17.63 16.49
C GLN A 460 3.35 -18.31 15.21
N ILE A 461 2.02 -18.44 15.06
CA ILE A 461 1.42 -18.95 13.82
C ILE A 461 1.69 -18.01 12.65
N ALA A 462 1.52 -16.70 12.85
CA ALA A 462 1.80 -15.70 11.82
C ALA A 462 3.27 -15.77 11.38
N TYR A 463 4.18 -15.84 12.35
CA TYR A 463 5.61 -15.93 12.15
C TYR A 463 6.04 -17.13 11.28
N ASP A 464 5.47 -18.32 11.53
CA ASP A 464 5.74 -19.54 10.75
C ASP A 464 5.24 -19.44 9.30
N HIS A 465 4.31 -18.52 9.04
CA HIS A 465 3.79 -18.20 7.71
C HIS A 465 4.45 -16.97 7.07
N ARG A 466 5.52 -16.46 7.67
CA ARG A 466 6.25 -15.26 7.20
C ARG A 466 5.34 -14.03 7.06
N VAL A 467 4.33 -13.95 7.91
CA VAL A 467 3.43 -12.79 8.10
C VAL A 467 3.49 -12.33 9.56
N HIS A 468 2.84 -11.24 9.91
CA HIS A 468 2.69 -10.81 11.31
C HIS A 468 1.27 -10.33 11.58
N CYS A 469 0.81 -10.45 12.82
CA CYS A 469 -0.50 -9.92 13.22
C CYS A 469 -0.34 -8.57 13.92
N ASN A 470 -1.10 -7.57 13.49
CA ASN A 470 -1.11 -6.27 14.14
C ASN A 470 -2.53 -5.96 14.64
N LEU A 471 -2.67 -5.77 15.96
CA LEU A 471 -3.96 -5.72 16.64
C LEU A 471 -4.22 -4.30 17.13
N LEU A 472 -5.25 -3.66 16.60
CA LEU A 472 -5.63 -2.33 17.04
C LEU A 472 -6.37 -2.39 18.39
N HIS A 473 -5.81 -1.78 19.42
CA HIS A 473 -6.32 -1.85 20.79
C HIS A 473 -7.07 -0.59 21.24
N TYR A 474 -7.71 0.12 20.33
CA TYR A 474 -8.65 1.20 20.67
C TYR A 474 -9.82 1.22 19.66
N SER A 475 -10.89 1.93 20.00
CA SER A 475 -12.11 2.03 19.18
C SER A 475 -12.34 3.47 18.73
N HIS A 476 -13.33 3.67 17.84
CA HIS A 476 -13.70 5.01 17.37
C HIS A 476 -14.32 5.92 18.44
N GLY A 477 -14.73 5.38 19.59
CA GLY A 477 -15.42 6.11 20.66
C GLY A 477 -14.49 6.63 21.76
N THR A 478 -13.33 7.19 21.40
CA THR A 478 -12.26 7.57 22.34
C THR A 478 -12.18 9.08 22.60
N ALA A 479 -12.89 9.90 21.84
CA ALA A 479 -12.65 11.35 21.79
C ALA A 479 -13.23 12.17 22.94
N ALA A 480 -14.39 11.79 23.47
CA ALA A 480 -15.07 12.55 24.51
C ALA A 480 -14.26 12.64 25.82
N PRO A 481 -14.38 13.73 26.60
CA PRO A 481 -13.78 13.80 27.93
C PRO A 481 -14.19 12.62 28.81
N GLY A 482 -13.21 11.90 29.36
CA GLY A 482 -13.45 10.73 30.21
C GLY A 482 -13.81 9.44 29.47
N ALA A 483 -13.87 9.46 28.13
CA ALA A 483 -13.99 8.24 27.34
C ALA A 483 -12.75 7.36 27.52
N ARG A 484 -12.96 6.05 27.45
CA ARG A 484 -11.87 5.07 27.45
C ARG A 484 -10.98 5.30 26.23
N LYS A 485 -9.67 5.44 26.42
CA LYS A 485 -8.71 5.83 25.38
C LYS A 485 -8.05 4.61 24.72
N SER A 486 -7.88 3.51 25.47
CA SER A 486 -7.28 2.27 24.99
C SER A 486 -7.87 1.02 25.66
N ASN A 487 -7.64 -0.14 25.05
CA ASN A 487 -8.06 -1.49 25.46
C ASN A 487 -6.85 -2.44 25.50
N LEU A 488 -5.81 -2.08 26.26
CA LEU A 488 -4.59 -2.88 26.41
C LEU A 488 -4.68 -3.98 27.48
N ASP A 489 -5.76 -4.06 28.24
CA ASP A 489 -5.85 -4.93 29.40
C ASP A 489 -5.92 -6.41 29.01
N MET A 490 -4.79 -7.12 29.04
CA MET A 490 -4.73 -8.58 28.99
C MET A 490 -4.42 -9.17 30.36
N ARG A 491 -4.67 -10.47 30.53
CA ARG A 491 -4.11 -11.28 31.62
C ARG A 491 -2.70 -11.70 31.24
N LEU A 492 -1.75 -11.32 32.09
CA LEU A 492 -0.35 -11.68 31.96
C LEU A 492 -0.15 -13.16 32.34
N ALA A 493 1.02 -13.71 32.03
CA ALA A 493 1.36 -15.10 32.38
C ALA A 493 1.26 -15.39 33.89
N SER A 494 1.41 -14.35 34.73
CA SER A 494 1.21 -14.43 36.19
C SER A 494 -0.26 -14.58 36.61
N GLY A 495 -1.22 -14.47 35.68
CA GLY A 495 -2.65 -14.41 35.95
C GLY A 495 -3.18 -13.02 36.34
N ARG A 496 -2.28 -12.05 36.57
CA ARG A 496 -2.60 -10.66 36.86
C ARG A 496 -3.15 -9.97 35.60
N ARG A 497 -4.25 -9.20 35.74
CA ARG A 497 -4.74 -8.31 34.67
C ARG A 497 -3.88 -7.05 34.62
N MET A 498 -3.50 -6.61 33.43
CA MET A 498 -2.84 -5.32 33.23
C MET A 498 -3.71 -4.15 33.72
N ASP A 499 -3.09 -3.12 34.28
CA ASP A 499 -3.78 -1.91 34.76
C ASP A 499 -3.93 -0.85 33.65
N ASN A 500 -4.88 -1.07 32.74
CA ASN A 500 -5.17 -0.12 31.66
C ASN A 500 -5.63 1.24 32.18
N ARG A 501 -6.25 1.29 33.37
CA ARG A 501 -6.67 2.57 33.96
C ARG A 501 -5.45 3.41 34.32
N ARG A 502 -4.42 2.81 34.90
CA ARG A 502 -3.14 3.49 35.16
C ARG A 502 -2.46 3.87 33.85
N TYR A 503 -2.40 2.97 32.87
CA TYR A 503 -1.83 3.26 31.54
C TYR A 503 -2.46 4.51 30.89
N ASP A 504 -3.79 4.66 30.95
CA ASP A 504 -4.52 5.80 30.39
C ASP A 504 -4.53 7.07 31.27
N ALA A 505 -4.04 6.98 32.53
CA ALA A 505 -4.00 8.07 33.51
C ALA A 505 -2.80 9.02 33.29
N ILE A 506 -2.62 9.44 32.04
CA ILE A 506 -1.67 10.50 31.67
C ILE A 506 -2.35 11.85 31.90
N GLU A 507 -1.70 12.68 32.73
CA GLU A 507 -2.15 14.05 33.03
C GLU A 507 -1.57 15.07 32.03
N PRO A 508 -2.22 16.22 31.83
CA PRO A 508 -1.70 17.27 30.96
C PRO A 508 -0.32 17.78 31.44
N GLY A 509 0.62 17.87 30.51
CA GLY A 509 2.02 18.25 30.77
C GLY A 509 2.89 17.11 31.32
N ALA A 510 2.37 15.88 31.39
CA ALA A 510 3.16 14.72 31.79
C ALA A 510 4.31 14.45 30.80
N LYS A 511 5.45 14.03 31.35
CA LYS A 511 6.68 13.72 30.59
C LYS A 511 7.09 12.25 30.61
N GLN A 512 6.33 11.44 31.33
CA GLN A 512 6.58 10.02 31.54
C GLN A 512 5.28 9.25 31.51
N GLY A 513 5.30 8.09 30.84
CA GLY A 513 4.20 7.15 30.78
C GLY A 513 4.31 6.01 31.79
N TRP A 514 3.31 5.13 31.79
CA TRP A 514 3.28 3.92 32.63
C TRP A 514 3.48 2.67 31.76
N TRP A 515 4.74 2.25 31.63
CA TRP A 515 5.14 1.27 30.62
C TRP A 515 5.39 -0.15 31.15
N GLU A 516 5.28 -0.38 32.46
CA GLU A 516 5.70 -1.63 33.09
C GLU A 516 4.89 -2.82 32.56
N ASP A 517 3.56 -2.72 32.57
CA ASP A 517 2.66 -3.75 32.06
C ASP A 517 2.75 -3.91 30.54
N PHE A 518 2.94 -2.79 29.81
CA PHE A 518 3.19 -2.82 28.38
C PHE A 518 4.45 -3.63 28.05
N ALA A 519 5.55 -3.35 28.75
CA ALA A 519 6.82 -4.02 28.53
C ALA A 519 6.79 -5.49 28.94
N GLU A 520 6.04 -5.85 29.98
CA GLU A 520 5.82 -7.26 30.37
C GLU A 520 5.01 -8.02 29.32
N ALA A 521 3.95 -7.42 28.79
CA ALA A 521 3.03 -8.07 27.86
C ALA A 521 3.56 -8.14 26.41
N PHE A 522 4.22 -7.10 25.92
CA PHE A 522 4.61 -7.00 24.51
C PHE A 522 6.12 -7.12 24.30
N GLY A 523 6.94 -6.89 25.32
CA GLY A 523 8.40 -6.97 25.24
C GLY A 523 8.91 -8.23 24.53
N PRO A 524 8.41 -9.43 24.86
CA PRO A 524 8.83 -10.67 24.20
C PRO A 524 8.51 -10.75 22.70
N TYR A 525 7.43 -10.10 22.25
CA TYR A 525 7.11 -9.97 20.82
C TYR A 525 7.99 -8.90 20.15
N LEU A 526 8.18 -7.76 20.81
CA LEU A 526 8.96 -6.64 20.29
C LEU A 526 10.44 -6.99 20.08
N ASP A 527 11.06 -7.71 21.02
CA ASP A 527 12.45 -8.17 20.89
C ASP A 527 12.61 -9.51 20.15
N GLY A 528 11.49 -10.13 19.77
CA GLY A 528 11.45 -11.40 19.04
C GLY A 528 11.75 -12.64 19.90
N SER A 529 11.93 -12.52 21.21
CA SER A 529 12.21 -13.66 22.08
C SER A 529 11.05 -14.65 22.16
N CYS A 530 9.81 -14.24 21.84
CA CYS A 530 8.67 -15.14 21.69
C CYS A 530 8.82 -16.14 20.52
N PHE A 531 9.75 -15.88 19.59
CA PHE A 531 10.04 -16.71 18.42
C PHE A 531 11.39 -17.44 18.52
N ARG A 532 12.06 -17.42 19.69
CA ARG A 532 13.41 -17.98 19.86
C ARG A 532 13.52 -19.42 19.35
N ASP A 533 12.52 -20.24 19.64
CA ASP A 533 12.47 -21.66 19.27
C ASP A 533 11.78 -21.90 17.92
N GLY A 534 11.34 -20.83 17.25
CA GLY A 534 10.71 -20.86 15.93
C GLY A 534 11.72 -21.05 14.80
N HIS A 535 11.23 -21.44 13.63
CA HIS A 535 12.06 -21.79 12.46
C HIS A 535 13.06 -20.69 12.04
N ARG A 536 12.63 -19.43 12.09
CA ARG A 536 13.42 -18.28 11.63
C ARG A 536 14.26 -17.65 12.78
N GLY A 537 14.25 -18.21 13.99
CA GLY A 537 14.89 -17.65 15.19
C GLY A 537 14.25 -16.34 15.73
N PRO A 538 14.85 -15.70 16.74
CA PRO A 538 14.29 -14.48 17.32
C PRO A 538 14.34 -13.33 16.31
N ILE A 539 13.18 -12.93 15.79
CA ILE A 539 13.01 -11.79 14.88
C ILE A 539 12.13 -10.77 15.58
N ALA A 540 12.61 -9.53 15.71
CA ALA A 540 11.82 -8.44 16.26
C ALA A 540 10.49 -8.24 15.49
N ALA A 541 9.49 -7.70 16.18
CA ALA A 541 8.17 -7.45 15.60
C ALA A 541 8.26 -6.60 14.32
N PRO A 542 7.85 -7.11 13.14
CA PRO A 542 7.86 -6.31 11.91
C PRO A 542 6.84 -5.16 11.91
N GLY A 543 5.81 -5.27 12.77
CA GLY A 543 4.73 -4.31 12.92
C GLY A 543 4.13 -4.36 14.33
N PHE A 544 3.89 -3.19 14.93
CA PHE A 544 3.15 -3.04 16.17
C PHE A 544 2.48 -1.65 16.23
N TYR A 545 1.15 -1.58 16.32
CA TYR A 545 0.44 -0.33 16.57
C TYR A 545 0.78 0.20 17.96
N LEU A 546 1.29 1.42 18.05
CA LEU A 546 1.37 2.15 19.30
C LEU A 546 0.00 2.71 19.68
N THR A 547 -0.20 3.03 20.96
CA THR A 547 -1.47 3.59 21.44
C THR A 547 -1.69 5.05 21.04
N PHE A 548 -0.73 5.70 20.40
CA PHE A 548 -0.84 7.10 20.00
C PHE A 548 -1.86 7.29 18.88
N HIS A 549 -2.94 8.00 19.21
CA HIS A 549 -3.97 8.52 18.30
C HIS A 549 -4.41 9.90 18.83
N GLU A 550 -5.40 10.55 18.22
CA GLU A 550 -5.73 11.93 18.59
C GLU A 550 -6.30 12.01 20.02
N SER A 551 -6.80 10.90 20.56
CA SER A 551 -7.41 10.85 21.87
C SER A 551 -6.58 10.08 22.92
N TRP A 552 -5.31 9.78 22.61
CA TRP A 552 -4.32 9.27 23.56
C TRP A 552 -2.93 9.90 23.28
N PRO A 553 -2.29 10.57 24.26
CA PRO A 553 -2.50 10.37 25.69
C PRO A 553 -3.71 11.08 26.33
N LEU A 554 -4.27 12.09 25.67
CA LEU A 554 -5.36 12.93 26.20
C LEU A 554 -6.57 12.89 25.27
N ASN A 555 -7.80 12.85 25.81
CA ASN A 555 -9.02 12.88 24.99
C ASN A 555 -9.10 14.22 24.22
N CYS A 556 -9.09 14.19 22.88
CA CYS A 556 -8.93 15.40 22.06
C CYS A 556 -10.03 16.45 22.32
N ARG A 557 -11.28 16.02 22.54
CA ARG A 557 -12.42 16.93 22.72
C ARG A 557 -12.38 17.71 24.02
N ALA A 558 -11.55 17.31 25.00
CA ALA A 558 -11.36 18.11 26.20
C ALA A 558 -10.55 19.41 25.94
N TYR A 559 -9.81 19.46 24.83
CA TYR A 559 -8.87 20.55 24.50
C TYR A 559 -9.21 21.27 23.19
N PHE A 560 -10.12 20.70 22.40
CA PHE A 560 -10.55 21.21 21.10
C PHE A 560 -11.44 22.46 21.23
N ASN A 561 -11.03 23.59 20.63
CA ASN A 561 -11.77 24.85 20.71
C ASN A 561 -12.87 25.03 19.64
N GLY A 562 -13.05 24.06 18.74
CA GLY A 562 -14.05 24.13 17.67
C GLY A 562 -13.48 24.43 16.27
N ASP A 563 -12.24 24.88 16.16
CA ASP A 563 -11.63 25.21 14.86
C ASP A 563 -11.27 23.92 14.08
N PRO A 564 -11.72 23.74 12.82
CA PRO A 564 -11.38 22.56 12.04
C PRO A 564 -9.92 22.51 11.60
N ASP A 565 -9.18 23.61 11.64
CA ASP A 565 -7.73 23.60 11.43
C ASP A 565 -7.02 23.12 12.69
N ALA A 566 -6.47 21.90 12.66
CA ALA A 566 -5.75 21.31 13.80
C ALA A 566 -4.61 22.19 14.35
N TYR A 567 -3.99 23.05 13.51
CA TYR A 567 -2.97 24.00 13.97
C TYR A 567 -3.52 25.13 14.84
N ARG A 568 -4.83 25.41 14.74
CA ARG A 568 -5.55 26.43 15.50
C ARG A 568 -6.42 25.83 16.61
N ALA A 569 -6.85 24.59 16.42
CA ALA A 569 -7.79 23.88 17.29
C ALA A 569 -7.32 23.72 18.75
N PHE A 570 -6.01 23.76 18.98
CA PHE A 570 -5.37 23.55 20.28
C PHE A 570 -4.52 24.75 20.74
N VAL A 571 -4.69 25.93 20.13
CA VAL A 571 -3.88 27.11 20.45
C VAL A 571 -4.08 27.61 21.89
N ASP A 572 -5.30 27.45 22.41
CA ASP A 572 -5.68 27.83 23.79
C ASP A 572 -5.22 26.81 24.84
N THR A 573 -4.79 25.63 24.39
CA THR A 573 -4.46 24.45 25.19
C THR A 573 -3.17 23.77 24.70
N PRO A 574 -2.04 24.50 24.64
CA PRO A 574 -0.79 23.98 24.06
C PRO A 574 -0.25 22.74 24.79
N GLU A 575 -0.65 22.51 26.04
CA GLU A 575 -0.34 21.31 26.82
C GLU A 575 -0.83 20.02 26.15
N TYR A 576 -1.88 20.06 25.33
CA TYR A 576 -2.36 18.88 24.60
C TYR A 576 -1.28 18.33 23.66
N ALA A 577 -0.78 19.18 22.77
CA ALA A 577 0.27 18.82 21.82
C ALA A 577 1.61 18.53 22.51
N ALA A 578 1.94 19.31 23.56
CA ALA A 578 3.17 19.08 24.33
C ALA A 578 3.18 17.71 25.02
N THR A 579 2.06 17.29 25.61
CA THR A 579 1.94 15.98 26.28
C THR A 579 2.12 14.85 25.28
N TYR A 580 1.50 14.93 24.09
CA TYR A 580 1.69 13.92 23.05
C TYR A 580 3.18 13.74 22.70
N VAL A 581 3.88 14.85 22.44
CA VAL A 581 5.30 14.86 22.09
C VAL A 581 6.15 14.29 23.22
N ASP A 582 5.93 14.73 24.46
CA ASP A 582 6.74 14.33 25.61
C ASP A 582 6.56 12.84 25.97
N ILE A 583 5.34 12.30 25.86
CA ILE A 583 5.07 10.88 26.10
C ILE A 583 5.63 10.00 24.99
N LEU A 584 5.58 10.43 23.73
CA LEU A 584 6.22 9.69 22.63
C LEU A 584 7.74 9.70 22.77
N ALA A 585 8.32 10.84 23.16
CA ALA A 585 9.74 10.92 23.49
C ALA A 585 10.12 9.99 24.66
N ASP A 586 9.24 9.81 25.64
CA ASP A 586 9.43 8.86 26.73
C ASP A 586 9.39 7.40 26.27
N PHE A 587 8.42 7.05 25.43
CA PHE A 587 8.36 5.74 24.81
C PHE A 587 9.63 5.42 24.00
N THR A 588 10.11 6.36 23.18
CA THR A 588 11.30 6.12 22.34
C THR A 588 12.55 5.85 23.19
N ARG A 589 12.73 6.55 24.32
CA ARG A 589 13.80 6.27 25.28
C ARG A 589 13.66 4.88 25.91
N LEU A 590 12.44 4.47 26.28
CA LEU A 590 12.19 3.14 26.79
C LEU A 590 12.54 2.07 25.74
N ALA A 591 12.08 2.24 24.51
CA ALA A 591 12.32 1.30 23.42
C ALA A 591 13.82 1.13 23.16
N GLU A 592 14.58 2.23 23.14
CA GLU A 592 16.04 2.17 23.02
C GLU A 592 16.69 1.44 24.21
N GLN A 593 16.28 1.75 25.45
CA GLN A 593 16.79 1.09 26.67
C GLN A 593 16.48 -0.42 26.70
N ARG A 594 15.36 -0.83 26.10
CA ARG A 594 14.93 -2.23 26.03
C ARG A 594 15.48 -2.97 24.80
N GLY A 595 16.20 -2.28 23.91
CA GLY A 595 16.75 -2.87 22.69
C GLY A 595 15.70 -3.17 21.61
N TRP A 596 14.59 -2.42 21.59
CA TRP A 596 13.52 -2.59 20.60
C TRP A 596 13.73 -1.76 19.32
N SER A 597 14.98 -1.43 18.97
CA SER A 597 15.31 -0.60 17.81
C SER A 597 14.92 -1.24 16.47
N GLU A 598 14.83 -2.58 16.42
CA GLU A 598 14.44 -3.32 15.22
C GLU A 598 12.92 -3.56 15.11
N ALA A 599 12.12 -3.21 16.13
CA ALA A 599 10.68 -3.35 16.07
C ALA A 599 10.06 -2.27 15.16
N GLY A 600 9.18 -2.67 14.26
CA GLY A 600 8.44 -1.78 13.36
C GLY A 600 7.24 -1.15 14.06
N PHE A 601 7.46 -0.11 14.86
CA PHE A 601 6.37 0.60 15.52
C PHE A 601 5.60 1.46 14.51
N GLN A 602 4.27 1.51 14.68
CA GLN A 602 3.39 2.32 13.87
C GLN A 602 2.56 3.26 14.74
N VAL A 603 2.59 4.56 14.44
CA VAL A 603 1.59 5.51 14.93
C VAL A 603 0.49 5.58 13.89
N TYR A 604 -0.73 5.17 14.28
CA TYR A 604 -1.86 5.07 13.37
C TYR A 604 -3.09 5.74 13.99
N PHE A 605 -3.85 6.50 13.20
CA PHE A 605 -5.03 7.22 13.64
C PHE A 605 -6.27 6.63 12.96
N ASN A 606 -6.90 5.66 13.62
CA ASN A 606 -7.98 4.85 13.02
C ASN A 606 -9.36 5.53 13.09
N ASN A 607 -9.49 6.74 13.63
CA ASN A 607 -10.80 7.29 13.97
C ASN A 607 -11.52 7.94 12.78
N LYS A 608 -12.74 7.46 12.49
CA LYS A 608 -13.68 8.07 11.53
C LYS A 608 -14.53 9.12 12.25
N GLY A 609 -14.01 10.35 12.30
CA GLY A 609 -14.58 11.45 13.08
C GLY A 609 -15.77 12.17 12.46
N SER A 610 -16.19 13.24 13.14
CA SER A 610 -17.23 14.18 12.73
C SER A 610 -17.05 15.47 13.53
N LEU A 611 -16.98 16.62 12.86
CA LEU A 611 -16.78 17.91 13.52
C LEU A 611 -17.87 18.19 14.57
N ASP A 612 -19.13 17.89 14.23
CA ASP A 612 -20.33 18.23 15.02
C ASP A 612 -20.65 17.24 16.16
N ASP A 613 -20.09 16.03 16.13
CA ASP A 613 -20.34 15.02 17.16
C ASP A 613 -19.24 15.05 18.25
N PRO A 614 -19.52 15.57 19.46
CA PRO A 614 -18.55 15.66 20.53
C PRO A 614 -18.11 14.30 21.09
N ALA A 615 -18.78 13.20 20.72
CA ALA A 615 -18.35 11.84 21.07
C ALA A 615 -17.24 11.31 20.15
N LYS A 616 -17.04 11.91 18.98
CA LYS A 616 -16.09 11.48 17.95
C LYS A 616 -14.91 12.45 17.81
N ALA A 617 -13.83 11.97 17.21
CA ALA A 617 -12.74 12.84 16.77
C ALA A 617 -13.30 13.94 15.83
N PRO A 618 -12.74 15.17 15.82
CA PRO A 618 -13.20 16.22 14.91
C PRO A 618 -12.99 15.91 13.42
N TRP A 619 -12.05 15.00 13.10
CA TRP A 619 -11.58 14.71 11.74
C TRP A 619 -11.74 13.23 11.38
N ILE A 620 -11.86 12.92 10.09
CA ILE A 620 -11.78 11.57 9.56
C ILE A 620 -10.30 11.26 9.29
N LEU A 621 -9.65 10.53 10.20
CA LEU A 621 -8.21 10.27 10.13
C LEU A 621 -7.87 8.91 9.52
N ASP A 622 -8.83 7.99 9.50
CA ASP A 622 -8.82 6.76 8.71
C ASP A 622 -9.58 6.97 7.40
N GLU A 623 -8.91 6.78 6.27
CA GLU A 623 -9.41 7.07 4.92
C GLU A 623 -9.91 8.53 4.76
N PRO A 624 -9.02 9.53 4.95
CA PRO A 624 -9.36 10.95 4.94
C PRO A 624 -10.13 11.35 3.67
N ALA A 625 -11.02 12.32 3.82
CA ALA A 625 -11.89 12.77 2.73
C ALA A 625 -11.83 14.28 2.49
N ALA A 626 -11.72 15.10 3.52
CA ALA A 626 -11.74 16.55 3.40
C ALA A 626 -10.34 17.18 3.52
N PHE A 627 -10.23 18.46 3.13
CA PHE A 627 -9.00 19.24 3.33
C PHE A 627 -8.53 19.23 4.78
N TRP A 628 -9.46 19.44 5.71
CA TRP A 628 -9.19 19.50 7.15
C TRP A 628 -8.68 18.18 7.71
N ASP A 629 -9.10 17.05 7.15
CA ASP A 629 -8.63 15.72 7.54
C ASP A 629 -7.14 15.55 7.23
N TYR A 630 -6.74 15.83 5.99
CA TYR A 630 -5.33 15.77 5.58
C TYR A 630 -4.46 16.76 6.35
N ARG A 631 -4.99 17.93 6.65
CA ARG A 631 -4.31 18.95 7.43
C ARG A 631 -4.13 18.54 8.90
N ALA A 632 -5.11 17.86 9.48
CA ALA A 632 -4.98 17.26 10.82
C ALA A 632 -3.93 16.14 10.84
N LEU A 633 -3.92 15.26 9.83
CA LEU A 633 -2.87 14.24 9.69
C LEU A 633 -1.47 14.85 9.60
N GLN A 634 -1.31 15.97 8.88
CA GLN A 634 -0.03 16.70 8.86
C GLN A 634 0.35 17.22 10.25
N PHE A 635 -0.58 17.84 10.98
CA PHE A 635 -0.35 18.34 12.33
C PHE A 635 0.13 17.23 13.27
N TYR A 636 -0.58 16.08 13.30
CA TYR A 636 -0.20 14.97 14.15
C TYR A 636 1.10 14.31 13.70
N GLY A 637 1.36 14.22 12.39
CA GLY A 637 2.66 13.77 11.86
C GLY A 637 3.81 14.64 12.36
N GLU A 638 3.66 15.96 12.37
CA GLU A 638 4.69 16.87 12.92
C GLU A 638 4.89 16.73 14.43
N LEU A 639 3.83 16.37 15.18
CA LEU A 639 3.97 16.01 16.59
C LEU A 639 4.74 14.68 16.75
N THR A 640 4.45 13.69 15.91
CA THR A 640 5.19 12.42 15.87
C THR A 640 6.68 12.66 15.59
N ASP A 641 7.01 13.46 14.57
CA ASP A 641 8.40 13.84 14.26
C ASP A 641 9.12 14.48 15.44
N ARG A 642 8.42 15.33 16.20
CA ARG A 642 9.01 15.98 17.38
C ARG A 642 9.25 14.99 18.51
N GLY A 643 8.33 14.03 18.71
CA GLY A 643 8.44 13.01 19.75
C GLY A 643 9.50 11.95 19.46
N THR A 644 9.78 11.65 18.19
CA THR A 644 10.78 10.63 17.80
C THR A 644 12.22 11.15 17.83
N ARG A 645 12.44 12.47 17.81
CA ARG A 645 13.78 13.09 17.82
C ARG A 645 14.69 12.68 18.99
N SER A 646 14.13 12.24 20.12
CA SER A 646 14.92 11.86 21.30
C SER A 646 15.69 10.56 21.16
N ALA A 647 15.29 9.66 20.26
CA ALA A 647 16.00 8.42 19.98
C ALA A 647 15.85 8.04 18.50
N SER A 648 16.82 8.46 17.68
CA SER A 648 16.81 8.19 16.23
C SER A 648 17.06 6.73 15.84
N SER A 649 17.40 5.88 16.82
CA SER A 649 17.66 4.44 16.64
C SER A 649 16.39 3.60 16.60
N VAL A 650 15.25 4.13 17.08
CA VAL A 650 13.96 3.42 17.12
C VAL A 650 13.15 3.78 15.87
N ALA A 651 12.80 2.78 15.07
CA ALA A 651 11.95 2.98 13.89
C ALA A 651 10.48 3.14 14.30
N ILE A 652 9.89 4.30 14.00
CA ILE A 652 8.46 4.57 14.17
C ILE A 652 7.92 5.13 12.87
N ASP A 653 7.09 4.35 12.17
CA ASP A 653 6.40 4.77 10.95
C ASP A 653 5.12 5.56 11.35
N TYR A 654 4.97 6.79 10.86
CA TYR A 654 3.68 7.49 10.90
C TYR A 654 2.79 6.98 9.77
N ARG A 655 1.81 6.14 10.13
CA ARG A 655 0.96 5.43 9.19
C ARG A 655 -0.29 6.24 8.84
N ILE A 656 -0.56 6.35 7.54
CA ILE A 656 -1.79 6.93 7.00
C ILE A 656 -2.48 5.89 6.09
N ASP A 657 -3.70 5.48 6.47
CA ASP A 657 -4.56 4.65 5.63
C ASP A 657 -5.31 5.55 4.66
N ILE A 658 -5.10 5.34 3.36
CA ILE A 658 -5.51 6.30 2.33
C ILE A 658 -6.23 5.62 1.15
N SER A 659 -7.45 6.06 0.90
CA SER A 659 -8.28 5.61 -0.23
C SER A 659 -8.46 6.69 -1.30
N ARG A 660 -7.92 7.91 -1.07
CA ARG A 660 -8.10 9.09 -1.93
C ARG A 660 -6.79 9.88 -2.13
N PRO A 661 -5.69 9.24 -2.55
CA PRO A 661 -4.37 9.88 -2.63
C PRO A 661 -4.36 11.11 -3.57
N GLU A 662 -5.29 11.19 -4.52
CA GLU A 662 -5.45 12.31 -5.44
C GLU A 662 -5.92 13.60 -4.78
N PHE A 663 -6.52 13.54 -3.58
CA PHE A 663 -7.07 14.70 -2.87
C PHE A 663 -6.22 15.21 -1.70
N CYS A 664 -4.93 14.83 -1.62
CA CYS A 664 -4.03 15.30 -0.57
C CYS A 664 -3.82 16.83 -0.53
N ARG A 665 -3.95 17.52 -1.67
CA ARG A 665 -3.97 19.00 -1.77
C ARG A 665 -2.74 19.67 -1.14
N GLY A 666 -1.58 19.04 -1.30
CA GLY A 666 -0.31 19.46 -0.69
C GLY A 666 -0.25 19.37 0.84
N GLN A 667 -1.31 18.95 1.53
CA GLN A 667 -1.34 18.93 3.00
C GLN A 667 -0.42 17.85 3.58
N LEU A 668 -0.18 16.75 2.85
CA LEU A 668 0.77 15.70 3.24
C LEU A 668 2.16 15.86 2.60
N SER A 669 2.55 17.09 2.26
CA SER A 669 3.89 17.35 1.71
C SER A 669 4.98 17.06 2.74
N GLY A 670 6.05 16.38 2.35
CA GLY A 670 7.12 15.99 3.28
C GLY A 670 6.73 14.91 4.29
N ARG A 671 5.63 14.21 4.09
CA ARG A 671 5.29 12.95 4.79
C ARG A 671 5.70 11.78 3.91
N GLY A 672 6.75 11.08 4.33
CA GLY A 672 7.41 10.01 3.57
C GLY A 672 7.47 8.67 4.31
N ASP A 673 6.75 8.53 5.42
CA ASP A 673 6.86 7.39 6.33
C ASP A 673 6.15 6.15 5.77
N LEU A 674 4.84 5.99 6.00
CA LEU A 674 4.07 4.83 5.55
C LEU A 674 2.66 5.20 5.11
N TRP A 675 2.31 4.93 3.85
CA TRP A 675 0.93 4.91 3.38
C TRP A 675 0.43 3.50 3.20
N VAL A 676 -0.76 3.23 3.72
CA VAL A 676 -1.51 2.00 3.47
C VAL A 676 -2.63 2.36 2.50
N VAL A 677 -2.41 2.03 1.22
CA VAL A 677 -3.26 2.47 0.13
C VAL A 677 -4.28 1.38 -0.18
N SER A 678 -5.57 1.70 -0.27
CA SER A 678 -6.57 0.69 -0.65
C SER A 678 -6.31 0.13 -2.04
N SER A 679 -6.64 -1.15 -2.25
CA SER A 679 -6.37 -1.87 -3.50
C SER A 679 -7.01 -1.17 -4.71
N SER A 680 -8.20 -0.61 -4.55
CA SER A 680 -8.84 0.20 -5.58
C SER A 680 -8.05 1.47 -5.92
N ALA A 681 -7.59 2.21 -4.90
CA ALA A 681 -6.81 3.43 -5.11
C ALA A 681 -5.42 3.13 -5.68
N PHE A 682 -4.77 2.06 -5.23
CA PHE A 682 -3.47 1.64 -5.73
C PHE A 682 -3.53 1.14 -7.18
N ARG A 683 -4.68 0.61 -7.63
CA ARG A 683 -4.94 0.29 -9.04
C ARG A 683 -5.20 1.55 -9.85
N ASP A 684 -6.21 2.34 -9.44
CA ASP A 684 -6.72 3.47 -10.23
C ASP A 684 -5.75 4.66 -10.27
N TYR A 685 -4.94 4.84 -9.22
CA TYR A 685 -3.97 5.93 -9.06
C TYR A 685 -2.55 5.42 -8.89
N ARG A 686 -2.23 4.23 -9.42
CA ARG A 686 -0.91 3.58 -9.27
C ARG A 686 0.24 4.51 -9.59
N ARG A 687 0.14 5.23 -10.71
CA ARG A 687 1.17 6.17 -11.14
C ARG A 687 1.37 7.32 -10.16
N LEU A 688 0.29 7.94 -9.70
CA LEU A 688 0.37 9.00 -8.70
C LEU A 688 1.05 8.52 -7.42
N VAL A 689 0.68 7.33 -6.94
CA VAL A 689 1.27 6.73 -5.73
C VAL A 689 2.75 6.40 -5.94
N THR A 690 3.13 5.77 -7.05
CA THR A 690 4.53 5.43 -7.34
C THR A 690 5.41 6.64 -7.56
N ASP A 691 4.87 7.73 -8.13
CA ASP A 691 5.57 9.01 -8.23
C ASP A 691 5.81 9.63 -6.84
N ARG A 692 4.85 9.49 -5.90
CA ARG A 692 5.03 9.87 -4.48
C ARG A 692 6.12 9.03 -3.81
N MET A 693 6.17 7.72 -4.06
CA MET A 693 7.20 6.83 -3.52
C MET A 693 8.60 7.27 -3.95
N GLU A 694 8.80 7.57 -5.24
CA GLU A 694 10.10 8.01 -5.75
C GLU A 694 10.48 9.41 -5.25
N ARG A 695 9.54 10.36 -5.28
CA ARG A 695 9.83 11.76 -4.92
C ARG A 695 9.99 11.99 -3.43
N ASP A 696 9.10 11.40 -2.63
CA ASP A 696 8.94 11.73 -1.22
C ASP A 696 9.56 10.65 -0.31
N GLY A 697 10.14 9.58 -0.89
CA GLY A 697 10.69 8.44 -0.15
C GLY A 697 9.63 7.57 0.53
N LEU A 698 8.37 7.71 0.11
CA LEU A 698 7.21 7.11 0.74
C LEU A 698 7.22 5.58 0.67
N LYS A 699 7.12 4.91 1.83
CA LYS A 699 6.80 3.48 1.90
C LYS A 699 5.31 3.28 1.65
N VAL A 700 4.97 2.32 0.79
CA VAL A 700 3.58 1.98 0.48
C VAL A 700 3.32 0.52 0.78
N TRP A 701 2.21 0.25 1.48
CA TRP A 701 1.56 -1.05 1.57
C TRP A 701 0.19 -0.99 0.89
N VAL A 702 -0.31 -2.14 0.44
CA VAL A 702 -1.63 -2.24 -0.23
C VAL A 702 -2.65 -2.93 0.67
N TYR A 703 -3.76 -2.26 0.91
CA TYR A 703 -4.86 -2.72 1.76
C TYR A 703 -6.00 -3.34 0.94
N GLY A 704 -6.59 -4.42 1.42
CA GLY A 704 -7.69 -5.12 0.74
C GLY A 704 -8.14 -6.32 1.56
N THR A 705 -8.88 -7.25 0.96
CA THR A 705 -9.34 -8.49 1.61
C THR A 705 -8.73 -9.71 0.92
N SER A 706 -8.49 -10.79 1.70
CA SER A 706 -8.08 -12.09 1.15
C SER A 706 -9.14 -12.67 0.22
N ASN A 707 -8.79 -13.58 -0.68
CA ASN A 707 -9.77 -14.24 -1.54
C ASN A 707 -10.85 -15.00 -0.72
N PRO A 708 -12.10 -15.09 -1.23
CA PRO A 708 -13.12 -16.00 -0.74
C PRO A 708 -12.59 -17.43 -0.58
N VAL A 709 -13.18 -18.15 0.37
CA VAL A 709 -12.74 -19.52 0.72
C VAL A 709 -12.85 -20.45 -0.48
N ASP A 710 -13.87 -20.29 -1.32
CA ASP A 710 -14.14 -21.09 -2.51
C ASP A 710 -13.52 -20.54 -3.81
N GLU A 711 -12.57 -19.61 -3.70
CA GLU A 711 -11.69 -19.20 -4.80
C GLU A 711 -10.28 -19.81 -4.65
N SER A 712 -9.52 -19.77 -5.75
CA SER A 712 -8.13 -20.22 -5.77
C SER A 712 -7.25 -19.39 -4.83
N ASN A 713 -6.39 -20.05 -4.06
CA ASN A 713 -5.45 -19.33 -3.18
C ASN A 713 -4.32 -18.64 -3.95
N ARG A 714 -4.15 -18.96 -5.24
CA ARG A 714 -3.22 -18.25 -6.13
C ARG A 714 -3.61 -16.77 -6.30
N GLN A 715 -4.85 -16.39 -6.01
CA GLN A 715 -5.29 -14.98 -5.99
C GLN A 715 -4.46 -14.15 -4.99
N ILE A 716 -4.16 -14.67 -3.80
CA ILE A 716 -3.30 -14.01 -2.80
C ILE A 716 -1.87 -13.80 -3.34
N GLN A 717 -1.34 -14.81 -4.03
CA GLN A 717 0.00 -14.74 -4.61
C GLN A 717 0.07 -13.68 -5.71
N ALA A 718 -0.93 -13.62 -6.58
CA ALA A 718 -1.03 -12.58 -7.60
C ALA A 718 -1.20 -11.19 -6.99
N TRP A 719 -2.00 -11.03 -5.93
CA TRP A 719 -2.15 -9.74 -5.24
C TRP A 719 -0.83 -9.24 -4.66
N ALA A 720 -0.07 -10.11 -3.99
CA ALA A 720 1.25 -9.76 -3.44
C ALA A 720 2.26 -9.41 -4.55
N LEU A 721 2.28 -10.18 -5.64
CA LEU A 721 3.18 -9.93 -6.77
C LEU A 721 2.82 -8.63 -7.51
N ASP A 722 1.54 -8.32 -7.68
CA ASP A 722 1.08 -7.06 -8.30
C ASP A 722 1.45 -5.85 -7.45
N ALA A 723 1.20 -5.91 -6.14
CA ALA A 723 1.62 -4.87 -5.20
C ALA A 723 3.15 -4.66 -5.24
N TRP A 724 3.93 -5.75 -5.15
CA TRP A 724 5.39 -5.70 -5.16
C TRP A 724 5.96 -5.19 -6.50
N CYS A 725 5.41 -5.64 -7.63
CA CYS A 725 5.75 -5.11 -8.95
C CYS A 725 5.46 -3.62 -9.04
N GLY A 726 4.35 -3.15 -8.43
CA GLY A 726 4.03 -1.73 -8.27
C GLY A 726 4.94 -0.97 -7.30
N GLY A 727 5.96 -1.62 -6.72
CA GLY A 727 6.92 -1.01 -5.80
C GLY A 727 6.51 -1.05 -4.33
N ALA A 728 5.30 -1.53 -4.00
CA ALA A 728 4.87 -1.64 -2.61
C ALA A 728 5.78 -2.60 -1.83
N SER A 729 5.93 -2.34 -0.54
CA SER A 729 6.76 -3.14 0.37
C SER A 729 5.94 -4.06 1.28
N GLY A 730 4.62 -4.07 1.13
CA GLY A 730 3.76 -4.94 1.92
C GLY A 730 2.28 -4.91 1.56
N LEU A 731 1.52 -5.78 2.22
CA LEU A 731 0.07 -5.91 2.16
C LEU A 731 -0.55 -5.78 3.55
N VAL A 732 -1.79 -5.34 3.58
CA VAL A 732 -2.64 -5.31 4.78
C VAL A 732 -4.00 -5.93 4.45
N PRO A 733 -4.18 -7.26 4.58
CA PRO A 733 -5.51 -7.85 4.57
C PRO A 733 -6.35 -7.34 5.74
N TRP A 734 -7.55 -6.86 5.42
CA TRP A 734 -8.54 -6.40 6.38
C TRP A 734 -9.08 -7.57 7.20
N GLN A 735 -9.19 -7.33 8.51
CA GLN A 735 -9.85 -8.19 9.50
C GLN A 735 -9.60 -9.68 9.30
N THR A 736 -8.46 -10.17 9.81
CA THR A 736 -7.98 -11.53 9.55
C THR A 736 -8.26 -12.54 10.67
N ILE A 737 -8.98 -12.13 11.71
CA ILE A 737 -9.13 -12.89 12.96
C ILE A 737 -10.60 -13.14 13.24
N ASP A 738 -10.99 -14.41 13.20
CA ASP A 738 -12.26 -14.89 13.70
C ASP A 738 -12.13 -15.26 15.19
N ARG A 739 -12.71 -14.42 16.05
CA ARG A 739 -12.77 -14.67 17.51
C ARG A 739 -13.89 -15.61 17.94
N THR A 740 -14.88 -15.79 17.08
CA THR A 740 -16.09 -16.57 17.39
C THR A 740 -15.87 -18.06 17.18
N GLY A 741 -14.91 -18.42 16.32
CA GLY A 741 -14.65 -19.79 15.90
C GLY A 741 -15.62 -20.28 14.82
N GLN A 742 -16.50 -19.42 14.30
CA GLN A 742 -17.48 -19.76 13.27
C GLN A 742 -16.81 -20.30 11.99
N ALA A 743 -15.63 -19.79 11.66
CA ALA A 743 -14.83 -20.23 10.51
C ALA A 743 -14.44 -21.72 10.57
N MET A 744 -14.56 -22.38 11.72
CA MET A 744 -14.38 -23.84 11.83
C MET A 744 -15.55 -24.65 11.23
N THR A 745 -16.71 -24.02 11.03
CA THR A 745 -17.97 -24.69 10.67
C THR A 745 -18.65 -24.11 9.44
N GLN A 746 -18.23 -22.94 8.97
CA GLN A 746 -18.75 -22.27 7.79
C GLN A 746 -17.60 -21.52 7.11
N ALA A 747 -17.64 -21.43 5.77
CA ALA A 747 -16.70 -20.61 5.04
C ALA A 747 -16.77 -19.14 5.48
N ASP A 748 -15.63 -18.59 5.87
CA ASP A 748 -15.47 -17.20 6.25
C ASP A 748 -14.24 -16.61 5.56
N GLN A 749 -14.45 -15.58 4.74
CA GLN A 749 -13.39 -14.88 4.02
C GLN A 749 -12.39 -14.23 4.99
N LEU A 750 -12.84 -13.78 6.16
CA LEU A 750 -12.05 -13.04 7.14
C LEU A 750 -11.30 -13.97 8.10
N GLY A 751 -11.76 -15.22 8.28
CA GLY A 751 -11.20 -16.20 9.20
C GLY A 751 -9.86 -16.81 8.75
N LEU A 752 -8.77 -16.04 8.77
CA LEU A 752 -7.42 -16.57 8.55
C LEU A 752 -6.80 -17.15 9.83
N PHE A 753 -7.04 -16.50 10.96
CA PHE A 753 -6.72 -16.97 12.31
C PHE A 753 -8.02 -17.18 13.06
N ILE A 754 -8.17 -18.34 13.69
CA ILE A 754 -9.47 -18.77 14.21
C ILE A 754 -9.30 -19.20 15.66
N PHE A 755 -9.99 -18.50 16.55
CA PHE A 755 -10.04 -18.88 17.96
C PHE A 755 -10.95 -20.09 18.12
N ASP A 756 -10.41 -21.16 18.70
CA ASP A 756 -11.06 -22.45 18.86
C ASP A 756 -10.82 -22.99 20.28
N ARG A 757 -11.45 -24.12 20.60
CA ARG A 757 -11.28 -24.85 21.85
C ARG A 757 -10.75 -26.24 21.56
N ASP A 758 -9.69 -26.65 22.26
CA ASP A 758 -9.25 -28.04 22.21
C ASP A 758 -10.21 -28.97 22.98
N SER A 759 -9.93 -30.27 22.98
CA SER A 759 -10.73 -31.28 23.67
C SER A 759 -10.80 -31.08 25.20
N GLU A 760 -9.90 -30.29 25.77
CA GLU A 760 -9.85 -29.95 27.20
C GLU A 760 -10.50 -28.57 27.48
N GLY A 761 -11.02 -27.89 26.46
CA GLY A 761 -11.64 -26.57 26.56
C GLY A 761 -10.65 -25.40 26.63
N ARG A 762 -9.35 -25.63 26.41
CA ARG A 762 -8.35 -24.56 26.36
C ARG A 762 -8.46 -23.80 25.04
N THR A 763 -8.19 -22.50 25.09
CA THR A 763 -8.11 -21.69 23.86
C THR A 763 -6.95 -22.22 23.02
N VAL A 764 -7.20 -22.42 21.72
CA VAL A 764 -6.16 -22.69 20.73
C VAL A 764 -6.44 -21.84 19.50
N ILE A 765 -5.39 -21.50 18.75
CA ILE A 765 -5.52 -20.74 17.51
C ILE A 765 -5.33 -21.72 16.35
N ARG A 766 -6.35 -21.84 15.49
CA ARG A 766 -6.29 -22.53 14.19
C ARG A 766 -5.98 -21.52 13.09
N HIS A 767 -5.59 -22.02 11.92
CA HIS A 767 -5.31 -21.17 10.78
C HIS A 767 -5.88 -21.72 9.49
N SER A 768 -6.14 -20.81 8.57
CA SER A 768 -6.62 -21.11 7.23
C SER A 768 -5.51 -21.64 6.32
N LEU A 769 -5.89 -22.46 5.33
CA LEU A 769 -5.00 -22.85 4.22
C LEU A 769 -4.49 -21.62 3.45
N ARG A 770 -5.30 -20.54 3.37
CA ARG A 770 -4.92 -19.26 2.74
C ARG A 770 -3.69 -18.62 3.37
N LEU A 771 -3.41 -18.85 4.65
CA LEU A 771 -2.20 -18.34 5.31
C LEU A 771 -0.92 -18.94 4.71
N LYS A 772 -0.99 -20.17 4.19
CA LYS A 772 0.13 -20.80 3.46
C LYS A 772 0.36 -20.15 2.10
N ALA A 773 -0.68 -19.61 1.46
CA ALA A 773 -0.55 -18.87 0.21
C ALA A 773 0.19 -17.54 0.39
N TYR A 774 -0.07 -16.82 1.50
CA TYR A 774 0.74 -15.65 1.88
C TYR A 774 2.21 -16.02 2.07
N ARG A 775 2.49 -17.13 2.75
CA ARG A 775 3.87 -17.63 2.92
C ARG A 775 4.54 -17.92 1.58
N GLU A 776 3.85 -18.62 0.67
CA GLU A 776 4.38 -18.95 -0.65
C GLU A 776 4.63 -17.69 -1.50
N ALA A 777 3.71 -16.72 -1.45
CA ALA A 777 3.87 -15.42 -2.11
C ALA A 777 5.10 -14.67 -1.59
N GLN A 778 5.23 -14.60 -0.26
CA GLN A 778 6.34 -13.95 0.40
C GLN A 778 7.67 -14.62 0.03
N GLN A 779 7.75 -15.96 0.09
CA GLN A 779 8.94 -16.71 -0.29
C GLN A 779 9.28 -16.50 -1.78
N LEU A 780 8.30 -16.53 -2.68
CA LEU A 780 8.52 -16.27 -4.10
C LEU A 780 9.08 -14.85 -4.34
N ILE A 781 8.61 -13.85 -3.59
CA ILE A 781 9.19 -12.50 -3.64
C ILE A 781 10.66 -12.51 -3.21
N GLU A 782 11.05 -13.31 -2.19
CA GLU A 782 12.47 -13.46 -1.84
C GLU A 782 13.29 -14.10 -2.97
N TYR A 783 12.75 -15.08 -3.68
CA TYR A 783 13.41 -15.63 -4.88
C TYR A 783 13.62 -14.55 -5.94
N LEU A 784 12.60 -13.74 -6.20
CA LEU A 784 12.68 -12.63 -7.16
C LEU A 784 13.72 -11.59 -6.72
N ILE A 785 13.79 -11.25 -5.43
CA ILE A 785 14.83 -10.36 -4.88
C ILE A 785 16.22 -10.96 -5.09
N LEU A 786 16.43 -12.23 -4.79
CA LEU A 786 17.71 -12.91 -5.00
C LEU A 786 18.12 -12.94 -6.48
N VAL A 787 17.17 -13.16 -7.41
CA VAL A 787 17.42 -13.06 -8.85
C VAL A 787 17.83 -11.64 -9.22
N ARG A 788 17.08 -10.64 -8.74
CA ARG A 788 17.36 -9.22 -8.99
C ARG A 788 18.78 -8.86 -8.57
N GLU A 789 19.18 -9.26 -7.36
CA GLU A 789 20.51 -8.98 -6.80
C GLU A 789 21.62 -9.72 -7.53
N ARG A 790 21.43 -11.02 -7.84
CA ARG A 790 22.44 -11.83 -8.53
C ARG A 790 22.76 -11.29 -9.92
N HIS A 791 21.74 -10.80 -10.63
CA HIS A 791 21.87 -10.35 -12.01
C HIS A 791 21.91 -8.82 -12.17
N ASP A 792 21.93 -8.06 -11.07
CA ASP A 792 21.90 -6.59 -11.04
C ASP A 792 20.75 -6.00 -11.89
N TRP A 793 19.56 -6.58 -11.76
CA TRP A 793 18.39 -6.14 -12.55
C TRP A 793 17.73 -4.92 -11.92
N PRO A 794 17.40 -3.87 -12.70
CA PRO A 794 16.56 -2.79 -12.20
C PRO A 794 15.12 -3.29 -11.94
N PRO A 795 14.35 -2.64 -11.05
CA PRO A 795 12.97 -3.05 -10.72
C PRO A 795 12.05 -3.21 -11.94
N SER A 796 12.29 -2.39 -12.94
CA SER A 796 11.63 -2.38 -14.25
C SER A 796 11.86 -3.65 -15.07
N ARG A 797 13.10 -4.13 -15.16
CA ARG A 797 13.43 -5.42 -15.77
C ARG A 797 12.78 -6.58 -15.01
N MET A 798 12.73 -6.47 -13.68
CA MET A 798 12.06 -7.46 -12.84
C MET A 798 10.54 -7.50 -13.07
N ARG A 799 9.87 -6.36 -13.21
CA ARG A 799 8.45 -6.31 -13.60
C ARG A 799 8.21 -7.00 -14.94
N ALA A 800 9.05 -6.73 -15.93
CA ALA A 800 8.94 -7.36 -17.24
C ALA A 800 9.17 -8.88 -17.18
N PHE A 801 10.12 -9.33 -16.34
CA PHE A 801 10.33 -10.75 -16.06
C PHE A 801 9.09 -11.41 -15.43
N VAL A 802 8.46 -10.79 -14.43
CA VAL A 802 7.21 -11.30 -13.83
C VAL A 802 6.08 -11.33 -14.86
N ALA A 803 5.88 -10.24 -15.60
CA ALA A 803 4.79 -10.09 -16.56
C ALA A 803 4.84 -11.12 -17.71
N GLN A 804 6.03 -11.63 -18.05
CA GLN A 804 6.19 -12.68 -19.06
C GLN A 804 5.48 -13.99 -18.67
N TYR A 805 5.53 -14.35 -17.39
CA TYR A 805 4.95 -15.60 -16.90
C TYR A 805 3.56 -15.39 -16.30
N LEU A 806 3.33 -14.22 -15.71
CA LEU A 806 2.10 -13.89 -15.01
C LEU A 806 1.62 -12.50 -15.44
N PRO A 807 0.75 -12.41 -16.47
CA PRO A 807 0.09 -11.17 -16.83
C PRO A 807 -0.83 -10.73 -15.68
N LEU A 808 -0.39 -9.76 -14.89
CA LEU A 808 -1.13 -9.23 -13.74
C LEU A 808 -2.09 -8.13 -14.18
N SER A 809 -3.26 -8.52 -14.69
CA SER A 809 -4.39 -7.61 -14.94
C SER A 809 -5.56 -7.96 -14.03
N GLY A 810 -5.55 -7.42 -12.81
CA GLY A 810 -6.57 -7.68 -11.81
C GLY A 810 -7.64 -6.59 -11.73
N GLU A 811 -8.84 -6.98 -11.32
CA GLU A 811 -9.90 -6.07 -10.87
C GLU A 811 -9.99 -6.06 -9.34
N VAL A 812 -10.72 -5.09 -8.78
CA VAL A 812 -11.01 -5.02 -7.35
C VAL A 812 -12.52 -5.06 -7.22
N ARG A 813 -13.04 -6.13 -6.63
CA ARG A 813 -14.47 -6.35 -6.40
C ARG A 813 -14.84 -5.77 -5.05
N LYS A 814 -15.90 -4.96 -5.00
CA LYS A 814 -16.46 -4.40 -3.77
C LYS A 814 -17.95 -4.67 -3.71
N VAL A 815 -18.46 -5.00 -2.53
CA VAL A 815 -19.90 -5.10 -2.27
C VAL A 815 -20.52 -3.71 -2.08
N ASP A 816 -19.79 -2.80 -1.43
CA ASP A 816 -20.16 -1.39 -1.23
C ASP A 816 -18.90 -0.51 -1.03
N GLU A 817 -19.09 0.78 -0.74
CA GLU A 817 -17.98 1.72 -0.53
C GLU A 817 -17.20 1.50 0.78
N ALA A 818 -17.81 0.84 1.78
CA ALA A 818 -17.16 0.52 3.05
C ALA A 818 -16.37 -0.81 3.00
N ASP A 819 -16.61 -1.63 1.97
CA ASP A 819 -15.83 -2.83 1.69
C ASP A 819 -14.38 -2.46 1.30
N ALA A 820 -13.43 -3.11 1.99
CA ALA A 820 -12.00 -3.01 1.70
C ALA A 820 -11.68 -3.44 0.25
N GLY A 821 -12.52 -4.30 -0.31
CA GLY A 821 -12.43 -4.81 -1.67
C GLY A 821 -11.47 -6.00 -1.79
N THR A 822 -11.79 -6.89 -2.70
CA THR A 822 -11.01 -8.10 -2.98
C THR A 822 -10.38 -8.01 -4.36
N ALA A 823 -9.06 -8.13 -4.43
CA ALA A 823 -8.36 -8.20 -5.71
C ALA A 823 -8.65 -9.57 -6.37
N ALA A 824 -8.99 -9.53 -7.65
CA ALA A 824 -9.32 -10.72 -8.43
C ALA A 824 -8.56 -10.70 -9.76
N TYR A 825 -7.90 -11.81 -10.07
CA TYR A 825 -7.10 -12.02 -11.26
C TYR A 825 -7.66 -13.21 -12.06
N ASP A 826 -7.33 -13.26 -13.35
CA ASP A 826 -7.77 -14.34 -14.24
C ASP A 826 -7.14 -15.69 -13.86
N ASP A 827 -7.99 -16.70 -13.59
CA ASP A 827 -7.56 -18.02 -13.11
C ASP A 827 -6.61 -18.73 -14.08
N ALA A 828 -6.81 -18.58 -15.39
CA ALA A 828 -5.95 -19.22 -16.39
C ALA A 828 -4.52 -18.67 -16.32
N SER A 829 -4.38 -17.37 -16.05
CA SER A 829 -3.11 -16.67 -15.87
C SER A 829 -2.39 -17.08 -14.58
N LEU A 830 -3.13 -17.36 -13.50
CA LEU A 830 -2.56 -17.77 -12.20
C LEU A 830 -1.71 -19.05 -12.25
N ARG A 831 -1.88 -19.88 -13.28
CA ARG A 831 -1.03 -21.06 -13.52
C ARG A 831 0.43 -20.69 -13.77
N GLY A 832 0.69 -19.49 -14.28
CA GLY A 832 2.03 -18.97 -14.56
C GLY A 832 2.92 -18.79 -13.33
N ILE A 833 2.36 -18.79 -12.11
CA ILE A 833 3.13 -18.64 -10.86
C ILE A 833 4.17 -19.77 -10.70
N ASP A 834 3.81 -21.00 -11.04
CA ASP A 834 4.74 -22.12 -10.91
C ASP A 834 5.89 -22.01 -11.94
N GLU A 835 5.59 -21.49 -13.13
CA GLU A 835 6.59 -21.24 -14.17
C GLU A 835 7.52 -20.10 -13.79
N LEU A 836 6.97 -19.00 -13.24
CA LEU A 836 7.75 -17.89 -12.70
C LEU A 836 8.71 -18.37 -11.60
N ARG A 837 8.21 -19.17 -10.66
CA ARG A 837 9.04 -19.75 -9.60
C ARG A 837 10.14 -20.63 -10.19
N GLN A 838 9.81 -21.49 -11.15
CA GLN A 838 10.81 -22.35 -11.80
C GLN A 838 11.86 -21.53 -12.57
N ALA A 839 11.45 -20.48 -13.27
CA ALA A 839 12.37 -19.57 -13.96
C ALA A 839 13.33 -18.89 -12.98
N CYS A 840 12.83 -18.47 -11.80
CA CYS A 840 13.70 -17.96 -10.73
C CYS A 840 14.71 -19.01 -10.27
N ILE A 841 14.28 -20.26 -10.11
CA ILE A 841 15.16 -21.37 -9.71
C ILE A 841 16.26 -21.58 -10.74
N GLU A 842 15.96 -21.57 -12.05
CA GLU A 842 16.99 -21.73 -13.09
C GLU A 842 18.01 -20.59 -13.09
N LEU A 843 17.58 -19.36 -12.79
CA LEU A 843 18.47 -18.21 -12.66
C LEU A 843 19.30 -18.22 -11.36
N LEU A 844 18.91 -19.04 -10.37
CA LEU A 844 19.54 -19.16 -9.06
C LEU A 844 20.37 -20.43 -8.85
N ARG A 845 20.24 -21.42 -9.74
CA ARG A 845 21.21 -22.52 -9.86
C ARG A 845 22.59 -21.98 -10.23
#